data_AF-A0A497L141-F1
#
_entry.id   AF-A0A497L141-F1
#
_cell.length_a   1.000
_cell.length_b   1.000
_cell.length_c   1.000
_cell.angle_alpha   90.00
_cell.angle_beta   90.00
_cell.angle_gamma   90.00
#
_symmetry.space_group_name_H-M   'P 1'
#
loop_
_entity.id
_entity.type
_entity.pdbx_description
1 polymer ?
#
loop_
_entity_poly.entity_id
_entity_poly.type
_entity_poly.pdbx_seq_one_letter_code
_entity_poly.pdbx_strand_id
1 'polypeptide(L)'
;MPGWLYGWRYRKKHVINGSTAGAVTDYQVRIRVHYGEGSDSGEDVYLNNPKYHIESGSWTVDGNTYSYRLKITVKENSGNNLTDYQVKIVIDTAWLVSKGYATSTGNEVRFTQSDGSTLLSFWRENSFNQSETVYWVKIPSLSANSSIDIYMYFDPDLTGVSDASDGEATFIFFDNFETWSGWVQYGDGQVSQDSTRKYDGSYSAHKTTANDPNGAYKAIGVTLGRDIALEFWVNRNSAYTGGHYDRVGLIDDNGNGYGWRFEHNNDMIGIDKRDSYSATELAEQSATDYMDKWVFARLIIKSDGTIIAEREVDGSLNGQVSIADNTYSSFTRVYIFGGYDYWVDQMRMRKYVSPEPTATPEPGTGKCRSDFGDVRFTSSDGVTLLDYWIEELVEGDYAVFWVEVDSIPASPDTKTIYIYYGKSDATSISNGENTFEFFDDFPGTSIDTSKWQYDTGSFTVSNGVARCTENAKQIRSIENIFGDVEVRVKWRFSSGGRGNICFRKSYDAVSGDRVRDPGYDINFRNPDADERLRKWPGGDNEPITLDSSSYTYTDNEWYVGFVRGYGSSISGQAAENATLLSATDTDFTSGEVGLGTDILVTPGTDYVEFDWIFVRKYVDPEPSHGEWGREERFYVVRSVRPRGGDLRSKIGFSRSLRVF
;
A
#
# COMPACT_ATOMS: atom_id res chain seq x y z
N MET A 1 37.48 -16.22 -7.86
CA MET A 1 36.27 -15.51 -7.37
C MET A 1 35.72 -14.71 -8.54
N PRO A 2 34.40 -14.64 -8.74
CA PRO A 2 33.81 -13.75 -9.73
C PRO A 2 34.23 -12.30 -9.44
N GLY A 3 34.36 -11.50 -10.50
CA GLY A 3 34.68 -10.09 -10.42
C GLY A 3 33.57 -9.30 -9.70
N TRP A 4 33.77 -7.99 -9.57
CA TRP A 4 32.83 -7.11 -8.89
C TRP A 4 32.60 -5.84 -9.71
N LEU A 5 31.33 -5.45 -9.91
CA LEU A 5 30.97 -4.27 -10.67
C LEU A 5 31.47 -3.00 -9.96
N TYR A 6 32.33 -2.22 -10.62
CA TYR A 6 33.03 -1.10 -9.97
C TYR A 6 32.06 -0.06 -9.39
N GLY A 7 32.27 0.32 -8.13
CA GLY A 7 31.48 1.33 -7.43
C GLY A 7 30.18 0.83 -6.80
N TRP A 8 29.80 -0.42 -7.01
CA TRP A 8 28.62 -1.05 -6.40
C TRP A 8 28.94 -1.60 -5.02
N ARG A 9 28.02 -1.44 -4.05
CA ARG A 9 28.28 -1.78 -2.64
C ARG A 9 27.83 -3.17 -2.26
N TYR A 10 26.70 -3.60 -2.81
CA TYR A 10 26.03 -4.84 -2.45
C TYR A 10 25.72 -5.66 -3.69
N ARG A 11 25.69 -6.98 -3.53
CA ARG A 11 25.11 -7.90 -4.52
C ARG A 11 24.50 -9.12 -3.86
N LYS A 12 23.63 -9.81 -4.58
CA LYS A 12 23.17 -11.18 -4.25
C LYS A 12 23.36 -12.08 -5.47
N LYS A 13 23.66 -13.36 -5.21
CA LYS A 13 23.72 -14.40 -6.24
C LYS A 13 22.31 -14.93 -6.49
N HIS A 14 21.94 -15.18 -7.73
CA HIS A 14 20.75 -15.95 -8.09
C HIS A 14 21.13 -17.16 -8.94
N VAL A 15 20.49 -18.30 -8.68
CA VAL A 15 20.63 -19.51 -9.49
C VAL A 15 19.38 -19.67 -10.34
N ILE A 16 19.55 -19.85 -11.64
CA ILE A 16 18.50 -20.22 -12.59
C ILE A 16 18.70 -21.67 -12.98
N ASN A 17 17.68 -22.49 -12.77
CA ASN A 17 17.69 -23.89 -13.15
C ASN A 17 17.33 -24.02 -14.63
N GLY A 18 18.10 -24.85 -15.36
CA GLY A 18 17.83 -25.14 -16.76
C GLY A 18 16.46 -25.78 -16.99
N SER A 19 15.93 -25.62 -18.21
CA SER A 19 14.71 -26.29 -18.65
C SER A 19 14.98 -27.73 -19.08
N THR A 20 14.03 -28.64 -18.87
CA THR A 20 14.08 -29.99 -19.45
C THR A 20 13.74 -30.01 -20.95
N ALA A 21 13.22 -28.91 -21.51
CA ALA A 21 13.01 -28.75 -22.95
C ALA A 21 14.33 -28.57 -23.71
N GLY A 22 15.40 -28.15 -23.02
CA GLY A 22 16.73 -27.96 -23.59
C GLY A 22 17.42 -26.70 -23.05
N ALA A 23 18.61 -26.43 -23.57
CA ALA A 23 19.32 -25.18 -23.32
C ALA A 23 18.67 -24.05 -24.10
N VAL A 24 18.67 -22.84 -23.53
CA VAL A 24 18.13 -21.63 -24.15
C VAL A 24 19.17 -20.51 -24.14
N THR A 25 19.07 -19.57 -25.09
CA THR A 25 19.90 -18.37 -25.17
C THR A 25 19.02 -17.13 -25.19
N ASP A 26 19.58 -16.00 -24.78
CA ASP A 26 18.94 -14.67 -24.80
C ASP A 26 17.51 -14.76 -24.21
N TYR A 27 17.41 -15.40 -23.04
CA TYR A 27 16.14 -15.81 -22.44
C TYR A 27 15.78 -14.88 -21.29
N GLN A 28 14.59 -14.31 -21.34
CA GLN A 28 14.12 -13.32 -20.37
C GLN A 28 13.56 -14.02 -19.13
N VAL A 29 14.10 -13.68 -17.96
CA VAL A 29 13.68 -14.18 -16.64
C VAL A 29 13.08 -13.03 -15.84
N ARG A 30 11.86 -13.22 -15.33
CA ARG A 30 11.17 -12.24 -14.49
C ARG A 30 11.71 -12.28 -13.06
N ILE A 31 12.01 -11.13 -12.45
CA ILE A 31 12.51 -10.99 -11.08
C ILE A 31 11.80 -9.81 -10.40
N ARG A 32 11.18 -10.05 -9.26
CA ARG A 32 10.58 -9.01 -8.41
C ARG A 32 11.56 -8.58 -7.34
N VAL A 33 11.99 -7.32 -7.40
CA VAL A 33 12.97 -6.74 -6.47
C VAL A 33 12.23 -5.85 -5.47
N HIS A 34 12.31 -6.21 -4.20
CA HIS A 34 11.69 -5.48 -3.09
C HIS A 34 12.72 -4.53 -2.46
N TYR A 35 12.33 -3.28 -2.28
CA TYR A 35 13.12 -2.24 -1.63
C TYR A 35 13.45 -2.63 -0.18
N GLY A 36 12.44 -3.11 0.56
CA GLY A 36 12.52 -3.40 1.99
C GLY A 36 13.22 -4.70 2.37
N GLU A 37 12.93 -5.15 3.59
CA GLU A 37 13.42 -6.42 4.15
C GLU A 37 12.41 -7.56 3.94
N GLY A 38 12.91 -8.78 3.81
CA GLY A 38 12.08 -9.98 3.64
C GLY A 38 12.93 -11.22 3.35
N SER A 39 12.28 -12.26 2.83
CA SER A 39 12.93 -13.53 2.50
C SER A 39 12.96 -13.73 0.98
N ASP A 40 14.15 -13.90 0.42
CA ASP A 40 14.31 -14.17 -1.01
C ASP A 40 13.79 -15.57 -1.34
N SER A 41 12.93 -15.70 -2.35
CA SER A 41 12.37 -16.98 -2.79
C SER A 41 11.74 -16.84 -4.18
N GLY A 42 12.00 -17.81 -5.07
CA GLY A 42 11.45 -17.76 -6.42
C GLY A 42 11.90 -16.51 -7.17
N GLU A 43 10.95 -15.76 -7.72
CA GLU A 43 11.21 -14.48 -8.39
C GLU A 43 11.47 -13.31 -7.43
N ASP A 44 11.15 -13.44 -6.14
CA ASP A 44 11.25 -12.37 -5.16
C ASP A 44 12.66 -12.27 -4.52
N VAL A 45 13.21 -11.05 -4.51
CA VAL A 45 14.47 -10.72 -3.82
C VAL A 45 14.35 -9.39 -3.06
N TYR A 46 14.79 -9.36 -1.80
CA TYR A 46 14.71 -8.19 -0.92
C TYR A 46 16.06 -7.48 -0.79
N LEU A 47 16.12 -6.16 -0.93
CA LEU A 47 17.35 -5.38 -0.86
C LEU A 47 17.72 -4.95 0.57
N ASN A 48 16.91 -5.33 1.56
CA ASN A 48 17.14 -5.13 2.98
C ASN A 48 17.29 -3.65 3.39
N ASN A 49 16.46 -2.76 2.83
CA ASN A 49 16.37 -1.39 3.32
C ASN A 49 15.56 -1.35 4.62
N PRO A 50 16.11 -0.77 5.71
CA PRO A 50 15.41 -0.72 6.99
C PRO A 50 14.18 0.21 6.91
N LYS A 51 13.08 -0.19 7.57
CA LYS A 51 11.83 0.59 7.61
C LYS A 51 12.03 1.95 8.28
N TYR A 52 12.71 1.97 9.42
CA TYR A 52 12.97 3.19 10.20
C TYR A 52 14.46 3.44 10.39
N HIS A 53 14.84 4.71 10.52
CA HIS A 53 16.16 5.11 10.99
C HIS A 53 16.18 5.05 12.52
N ILE A 54 16.62 3.91 13.05
CA ILE A 54 16.81 3.74 14.49
C ILE A 54 18.21 4.22 14.87
N GLU A 55 18.27 5.26 15.68
CA GLU A 55 19.52 5.74 16.26
C GLU A 55 19.91 4.84 17.44
N SER A 56 21.14 4.33 17.45
CA SER A 56 21.71 3.63 18.61
C SER A 56 22.64 4.55 19.40
N GLY A 57 22.55 4.53 20.72
CA GLY A 57 23.31 5.44 21.58
C GLY A 57 23.09 5.16 23.06
N SER A 58 23.25 6.18 23.88
CA SER A 58 22.99 6.12 25.32
C SER A 58 22.37 7.44 25.74
N TRP A 59 21.09 7.41 26.09
CA TRP A 59 20.32 8.58 26.50
C TRP A 59 19.69 8.34 27.86
N THR A 60 19.86 9.28 28.78
CA THR A 60 19.14 9.25 30.05
C THR A 60 17.83 10.02 29.90
N VAL A 61 16.71 9.31 29.88
CA VAL A 61 15.35 9.83 29.85
C VAL A 61 14.66 9.31 31.10
N ASP A 62 13.82 10.11 31.75
CA ASP A 62 13.02 9.71 32.93
C ASP A 62 13.75 9.00 34.09
N GLY A 63 15.08 9.09 34.16
CA GLY A 63 15.93 8.40 35.13
C GLY A 63 16.43 7.03 34.66
N ASN A 64 15.94 6.51 33.53
CA ASN A 64 16.41 5.28 32.89
C ASN A 64 17.39 5.60 31.74
N THR A 65 18.18 4.61 31.32
CA THR A 65 19.06 4.73 30.16
C THR A 65 18.50 3.93 29.00
N TYR A 66 18.36 4.59 27.85
CA TYR A 66 17.84 4.04 26.61
C TYR A 66 18.95 3.86 25.58
N SER A 67 18.92 2.74 24.88
CA SER A 67 19.89 2.38 23.83
C SER A 67 19.41 2.74 22.42
N TYR A 68 18.11 2.97 22.23
CA TYR A 68 17.52 3.27 20.93
C TYR A 68 16.53 4.43 20.97
N ARG A 69 16.49 5.19 19.88
CA ARG A 69 15.43 6.18 19.64
C ARG A 69 15.09 6.29 18.15
N LEU A 70 13.87 6.74 17.89
CA LEU A 70 13.34 7.04 16.56
C LEU A 70 12.94 8.52 16.51
N LYS A 71 13.51 9.26 15.56
CA LYS A 71 13.06 10.63 15.28
C LYS A 71 11.73 10.60 14.56
N ILE A 72 10.83 11.49 14.95
CA ILE A 72 9.52 11.67 14.31
C ILE A 72 9.35 13.15 13.99
N THR A 73 9.13 13.47 12.72
CA THR A 73 8.87 14.84 12.28
C THR A 73 7.37 15.09 12.28
N VAL A 74 6.92 16.10 13.02
CA VAL A 74 5.53 16.55 13.07
C VAL A 74 5.37 17.81 12.23
N LYS A 75 4.49 17.78 11.23
CA LYS A 75 4.21 18.87 10.29
C LYS A 75 2.82 19.46 10.55
N GLU A 76 2.76 20.78 10.64
CA GLU A 76 1.51 21.55 10.68
C GLU A 76 0.95 21.73 9.26
N ASN A 77 -0.33 21.40 9.06
CA ASN A 77 -0.97 21.36 7.74
C ASN A 77 -2.19 22.28 7.60
N SER A 78 -2.69 22.87 8.69
CA SER A 78 -3.90 23.70 8.71
C SER A 78 -3.62 25.20 8.54
N GLY A 79 -2.38 25.62 8.70
CA GLY A 79 -1.99 27.04 8.70
C GLY A 79 -2.23 27.76 10.04
N ASN A 80 -2.49 27.02 11.12
CA ASN A 80 -2.73 27.57 12.46
C ASN A 80 -1.56 27.33 13.41
N ASN A 81 -1.35 28.25 14.35
CA ASN A 81 -0.44 28.00 15.47
C ASN A 81 -1.13 27.09 16.48
N LEU A 82 -0.52 25.95 16.76
CA LEU A 82 -1.03 24.94 17.69
C LEU A 82 -0.26 24.99 19.01
N THR A 83 -0.97 24.82 20.12
CA THR A 83 -0.40 24.73 21.47
C THR A 83 -1.05 23.55 22.19
N ASP A 84 -0.31 22.84 23.04
CA ASP A 84 -0.81 21.69 23.81
C ASP A 84 -1.67 20.72 22.98
N TYR A 85 -1.24 20.46 21.74
CA TYR A 85 -2.03 19.75 20.73
C TYR A 85 -1.73 18.26 20.75
N GLN A 86 -2.75 17.41 20.63
CA GLN A 86 -2.61 15.95 20.61
C GLN A 86 -2.43 15.48 19.17
N VAL A 87 -1.24 14.99 18.84
CA VAL A 87 -0.90 14.51 17.50
C VAL A 87 -0.96 12.99 17.46
N LYS A 88 -1.65 12.44 16.45
CA LYS A 88 -1.68 11.00 16.17
C LYS A 88 -0.38 10.56 15.50
N ILE A 89 0.23 9.51 16.02
CA ILE A 89 1.45 8.88 15.50
C ILE A 89 1.18 7.39 15.31
N VAL A 90 1.50 6.84 14.15
CA VAL A 90 1.35 5.41 13.86
C VAL A 90 2.74 4.80 13.65
N ILE A 91 3.06 3.77 14.42
CA ILE A 91 4.35 3.07 14.40
C ILE A 91 4.13 1.57 14.21
N ASP A 92 4.88 0.96 13.29
CA ASP A 92 5.01 -0.50 13.22
C ASP A 92 5.91 -0.99 14.35
N THR A 93 5.30 -1.24 15.50
CA THR A 93 6.02 -1.70 16.68
C THR A 93 6.32 -3.19 16.60
N ALA A 94 5.59 -3.96 15.78
CA ALA A 94 5.95 -5.34 15.48
C ALA A 94 7.31 -5.43 14.80
N TRP A 95 7.62 -4.50 13.89
CA TRP A 95 8.94 -4.38 13.31
C TRP A 95 10.01 -4.10 14.38
N LEU A 96 9.78 -3.15 15.30
CA LEU A 96 10.72 -2.83 16.39
C LEU A 96 11.03 -4.07 17.27
N VAL A 97 10.01 -4.84 17.63
CA VAL A 97 10.15 -6.07 18.41
C VAL A 97 10.90 -7.14 17.61
N SER A 98 10.53 -7.36 16.35
CA SER A 98 11.16 -8.37 15.49
C SER A 98 12.65 -8.13 15.26
N LYS A 99 13.09 -6.87 15.31
CA LYS A 99 14.49 -6.45 15.17
C LYS A 99 15.24 -6.38 16.50
N GLY A 100 14.56 -6.63 17.62
CA GLY A 100 15.15 -6.58 18.96
C GLY A 100 15.43 -5.17 19.46
N TYR A 101 14.68 -4.16 18.99
CA TYR A 101 14.80 -2.78 19.47
C TYR A 101 13.90 -2.48 20.67
N ALA A 102 12.81 -3.23 20.85
CA ALA A 102 11.83 -2.99 21.91
C ALA A 102 11.38 -4.30 22.56
N THR A 103 10.82 -4.22 23.77
CA THR A 103 10.14 -5.34 24.42
C THR A 103 8.80 -5.62 23.73
N SER A 104 8.21 -6.79 23.97
CA SER A 104 6.91 -7.13 23.40
C SER A 104 5.72 -6.35 23.99
N THR A 105 5.90 -5.71 25.15
CA THR A 105 4.83 -4.96 25.83
C THR A 105 4.89 -3.46 25.52
N GLY A 106 6.08 -2.93 25.23
CA GLY A 106 6.29 -1.50 24.95
C GLY A 106 6.12 -0.60 26.18
N ASN A 107 6.13 -1.14 27.39
CA ASN A 107 6.02 -0.37 28.64
C ASN A 107 7.15 0.67 28.78
N GLU A 108 8.30 0.39 28.18
CA GLU A 108 9.48 1.24 28.19
C GLU A 108 9.36 2.49 27.32
N VAL A 109 8.37 2.57 26.42
CA VAL A 109 8.27 3.67 25.45
C VAL A 109 8.17 5.02 26.13
N ARG A 110 8.98 6.00 25.68
CA ARG A 110 8.89 7.40 26.09
C ARG A 110 8.97 8.33 24.90
N PHE A 111 8.34 9.50 25.01
CA PHE A 111 8.45 10.58 24.02
C PHE A 111 9.10 11.80 24.63
N THR A 112 9.98 12.47 23.88
CA THR A 112 10.57 13.77 24.26
C THR A 112 10.53 14.75 23.10
N GLN A 113 10.69 16.04 23.41
CA GLN A 113 11.00 17.05 22.39
C GLN A 113 12.36 16.82 21.72
N SER A 114 12.67 17.60 20.68
CA SER A 114 13.98 17.58 20.01
C SER A 114 15.19 17.81 20.93
N ASP A 115 15.01 18.39 22.12
CA ASP A 115 16.07 18.53 23.13
C ASP A 115 16.50 17.19 23.78
N GLY A 116 15.74 16.12 23.55
CA GLY A 116 16.02 14.78 24.05
C GLY A 116 15.77 14.57 25.55
N SER A 117 15.22 15.56 26.26
CA SER A 117 15.07 15.52 27.72
C SER A 117 13.71 15.99 28.24
N THR A 118 13.01 16.87 27.53
CA THR A 118 11.67 17.33 27.90
C THR A 118 10.65 16.25 27.54
N LEU A 119 10.14 15.55 28.55
CA LEU A 119 9.13 14.50 28.40
C LEU A 119 7.81 15.03 27.84
N LEU A 120 7.21 14.25 26.94
CA LEU A 120 5.89 14.49 26.37
C LEU A 120 4.92 13.42 26.89
N SER A 121 3.76 13.87 27.38
CA SER A 121 2.65 12.97 27.72
C SER A 121 2.13 12.30 26.45
N PHE A 122 1.84 11.01 26.55
CA PHE A 122 1.29 10.25 25.45
C PHE A 122 0.27 9.24 25.96
N TRP A 123 -0.58 8.79 25.06
CA TRP A 123 -1.50 7.69 25.29
C TRP A 123 -1.41 6.70 24.13
N ARG A 124 -1.22 5.43 24.45
CA ARG A 124 -1.19 4.32 23.49
C ARG A 124 -2.62 3.80 23.32
N GLU A 125 -3.18 3.96 22.13
CA GLU A 125 -4.59 3.70 21.83
C GLU A 125 -4.92 2.21 21.69
N ASN A 126 -3.98 1.42 21.18
CA ASN A 126 -4.15 -0.01 20.97
C ASN A 126 -2.95 -0.80 21.49
N SER A 127 -3.04 -2.12 21.45
CA SER A 127 -1.96 -3.00 21.88
C SER A 127 -0.62 -2.68 21.18
N PHE A 128 0.48 -2.86 21.91
CA PHE A 128 1.83 -2.83 21.33
C PHE A 128 2.07 -4.08 20.47
N ASN A 129 3.20 -4.10 19.76
CA ASN A 129 3.64 -5.20 18.90
C ASN A 129 2.66 -5.48 17.75
N GLN A 130 2.19 -4.41 17.09
CA GLN A 130 1.30 -4.46 15.92
C GLN A 130 2.00 -3.82 14.71
N SER A 131 1.55 -4.16 13.50
CA SER A 131 1.97 -3.47 12.27
C SER A 131 1.57 -2.00 12.27
N GLU A 132 0.54 -1.66 13.07
CA GLU A 132 0.07 -0.30 13.33
C GLU A 132 -0.28 -0.13 14.82
N THR A 133 0.66 0.36 15.62
CA THR A 133 0.37 0.85 16.97
C THR A 133 0.17 2.36 16.93
N VAL A 134 -0.95 2.81 17.49
CA VAL A 134 -1.36 4.21 17.50
C VAL A 134 -1.01 4.85 18.84
N TYR A 135 -0.32 5.97 18.77
CA TYR A 135 -0.02 6.86 19.88
C TYR A 135 -0.66 8.22 19.65
N TRP A 136 -1.21 8.81 20.70
CA TRP A 136 -1.50 10.22 20.77
C TRP A 136 -0.44 10.87 21.64
N VAL A 137 0.25 11.90 21.13
CA VAL A 137 1.31 12.60 21.85
C VAL A 137 0.98 14.08 21.96
N LYS A 138 1.00 14.61 23.18
CA LYS A 138 0.72 16.02 23.44
C LYS A 138 1.98 16.86 23.21
N ILE A 139 1.97 17.70 22.18
CA ILE A 139 3.07 18.62 21.86
C ILE A 139 2.78 20.05 22.39
N PRO A 140 3.75 20.74 23.02
CA PRO A 140 3.49 22.05 23.62
C PRO A 140 3.25 23.17 22.62
N SER A 141 3.95 23.16 21.48
CA SER A 141 3.79 24.20 20.45
C SER A 141 4.20 23.71 19.07
N LEU A 142 3.44 24.11 18.04
CA LEU A 142 3.77 23.91 16.63
C LEU A 142 3.28 25.12 15.84
N SER A 143 4.18 25.82 15.17
CA SER A 143 3.81 27.04 14.43
C SER A 143 3.14 26.70 13.10
N ALA A 144 2.27 27.60 12.62
CA ALA A 144 1.59 27.49 11.34
C ALA A 144 2.54 27.15 10.20
N ASN A 145 2.19 26.14 9.41
CA ASN A 145 2.95 25.61 8.27
C ASN A 145 4.40 25.18 8.59
N SER A 146 4.77 25.04 9.87
CA SER A 146 6.12 24.63 10.29
C SER A 146 6.20 23.14 10.59
N SER A 147 7.41 22.65 10.84
CA SER A 147 7.65 21.31 11.36
C SER A 147 8.48 21.37 12.63
N ILE A 148 8.28 20.41 13.52
CA ILE A 148 9.15 20.13 14.67
C ILE A 148 9.57 18.66 14.65
N ASP A 149 10.66 18.35 15.32
CA ASP A 149 11.06 16.97 15.59
C ASP A 149 10.79 16.61 17.05
N ILE A 150 10.37 15.37 17.27
CA ILE A 150 10.29 14.72 18.57
C ILE A 150 11.02 13.36 18.50
N TYR A 151 11.29 12.77 19.65
CA TYR A 151 11.93 11.46 19.74
C TYR A 151 11.06 10.46 20.49
N MET A 152 10.93 9.25 19.95
CA MET A 152 10.40 8.08 20.64
C MET A 152 11.58 7.21 21.10
N TYR A 153 11.64 6.85 22.38
CA TYR A 153 12.68 6.02 22.98
C TYR A 153 12.15 4.65 23.33
N PHE A 154 13.00 3.63 23.18
CA PHE A 154 12.71 2.23 23.50
C PHE A 154 14.01 1.48 23.74
N ASP A 155 13.94 0.40 24.50
CA ASP A 155 15.09 -0.42 24.85
C ASP A 155 14.62 -1.84 25.22
N PRO A 156 15.12 -2.89 24.56
CA PRO A 156 14.69 -4.27 24.84
C PRO A 156 15.11 -4.73 26.24
N ASP A 157 16.10 -4.08 26.88
CA ASP A 157 16.62 -4.45 28.19
C ASP A 157 15.84 -3.79 29.34
N LEU A 158 15.01 -2.76 29.07
CA LEU A 158 14.18 -2.08 30.06
C LEU A 158 12.86 -2.83 30.36
N THR A 159 12.96 -4.06 30.85
CA THR A 159 11.80 -4.95 31.09
C THR A 159 11.03 -4.69 32.39
N GLY A 160 11.60 -3.90 33.32
CA GLY A 160 11.06 -3.69 34.67
C GLY A 160 10.33 -2.37 34.91
N VAL A 161 10.12 -1.56 33.86
CA VAL A 161 9.49 -0.24 33.98
C VAL A 161 7.97 -0.34 33.78
N SER A 162 7.23 0.55 34.46
CA SER A 162 5.80 0.70 34.25
C SER A 162 5.53 1.39 32.92
N ASP A 163 4.39 1.06 32.32
CA ASP A 163 3.86 1.78 31.18
C ASP A 163 3.61 3.24 31.54
N ALA A 164 4.09 4.17 30.71
CA ALA A 164 3.89 5.61 30.90
C ALA A 164 2.75 6.19 30.05
N SER A 165 2.01 5.32 29.34
CA SER A 165 0.77 5.71 28.65
C SER A 165 -0.23 6.29 29.65
N ASP A 166 -0.65 7.53 29.43
CA ASP A 166 -1.54 8.29 30.30
C ASP A 166 -2.50 9.17 29.48
N GLY A 167 -3.76 8.76 29.40
CA GLY A 167 -4.81 9.49 28.70
C GLY A 167 -5.19 10.80 29.39
N GLU A 168 -5.21 10.85 30.72
CA GLU A 168 -5.58 12.05 31.48
C GLU A 168 -4.55 13.17 31.30
N ALA A 169 -3.25 12.83 31.25
CA ALA A 169 -2.20 13.81 30.98
C ALA A 169 -2.14 14.27 29.51
N THR A 170 -2.61 13.42 28.59
CA THR A 170 -2.49 13.63 27.13
C THR A 170 -3.63 14.47 26.57
N PHE A 171 -4.87 14.16 26.94
CA PHE A 171 -6.07 14.78 26.39
C PHE A 171 -6.59 15.95 27.25
N ILE A 172 -7.50 16.76 26.71
CA ILE A 172 -8.16 17.83 27.47
C ILE A 172 -9.14 17.24 28.48
N PHE A 173 -9.79 16.15 28.08
CA PHE A 173 -10.63 15.30 28.91
C PHE A 173 -10.38 13.86 28.50
N PHE A 174 -10.35 12.95 29.47
CA PHE A 174 -10.22 11.52 29.24
C PHE A 174 -11.00 10.77 30.32
N ASP A 175 -11.75 9.76 29.91
CA ASP A 175 -12.39 8.81 30.82
C ASP A 175 -12.50 7.46 30.09
N ASN A 176 -11.69 6.50 30.52
CA ASN A 176 -11.78 5.10 30.10
C ASN A 176 -12.70 4.28 31.02
N PHE A 177 -13.41 4.94 31.94
CA PHE A 177 -14.38 4.35 32.85
C PHE A 177 -13.86 3.25 33.77
N GLU A 178 -12.54 3.08 33.90
CA GLU A 178 -11.95 2.14 34.85
C GLU A 178 -12.13 2.62 36.31
N THR A 179 -12.37 3.92 36.50
CA THR A 179 -12.72 4.52 37.80
C THR A 179 -14.00 5.36 37.70
N TRP A 180 -15.07 4.92 38.38
CA TRP A 180 -16.32 5.68 38.41
C TRP A 180 -16.27 6.87 39.37
N SER A 181 -15.92 8.05 38.85
CA SER A 181 -15.88 9.27 39.65
C SER A 181 -16.25 10.52 38.83
N GLY A 182 -16.81 11.54 39.50
CA GLY A 182 -17.11 12.84 38.90
C GLY A 182 -18.37 12.93 38.02
N TRP A 183 -19.04 11.81 37.75
CA TRP A 183 -20.31 11.76 37.01
C TRP A 183 -21.50 12.14 37.90
N VAL A 184 -22.33 13.08 37.42
CA VAL A 184 -23.52 13.59 38.09
C VAL A 184 -24.76 13.14 37.30
N GLN A 185 -25.68 12.45 37.98
CA GLN A 185 -26.96 12.05 37.39
C GLN A 185 -27.84 13.28 37.11
N TYR A 186 -28.57 13.26 36.00
CA TYR A 186 -29.50 14.29 35.60
C TYR A 186 -30.86 13.69 35.26
N GLY A 187 -31.90 14.21 35.94
CA GLY A 187 -33.26 13.71 35.83
C GLY A 187 -33.43 12.30 36.44
N ASP A 188 -34.34 11.51 35.86
CA ASP A 188 -34.75 10.19 36.36
C ASP A 188 -33.94 9.02 35.75
N GLY A 189 -33.08 9.31 34.79
CA GLY A 189 -32.27 8.33 34.08
C GLY A 189 -30.95 8.09 34.78
N GLN A 190 -30.42 6.87 34.69
CA GLN A 190 -29.18 6.48 35.35
C GLN A 190 -28.09 6.10 34.35
N VAL A 191 -26.88 6.62 34.57
CA VAL A 191 -25.64 6.12 33.98
C VAL A 191 -24.76 5.58 35.09
N SER A 192 -24.25 4.36 34.95
CA SER A 192 -23.35 3.74 35.93
C SER A 192 -22.20 3.02 35.26
N GLN A 193 -21.12 2.79 35.99
CA GLN A 193 -20.06 1.89 35.55
C GLN A 193 -20.61 0.47 35.42
N ASP A 194 -20.28 -0.19 34.32
CA ASP A 194 -20.67 -1.57 34.03
C ASP A 194 -19.46 -2.39 33.57
N SER A 195 -19.39 -3.65 34.01
CA SER A 195 -18.35 -4.60 33.60
C SER A 195 -18.85 -5.67 32.65
N THR A 196 -20.17 -5.74 32.40
CA THR A 196 -20.74 -6.76 31.52
C THR A 196 -20.42 -6.49 30.05
N ARG A 197 -20.23 -5.22 29.70
CA ARG A 197 -19.81 -4.79 28.37
C ARG A 197 -18.72 -3.72 28.48
N LYS A 198 -17.68 -3.85 27.65
CA LYS A 198 -16.59 -2.88 27.51
C LYS A 198 -15.97 -3.02 26.12
N TYR A 199 -15.40 -1.93 25.63
CA TYR A 199 -14.58 -1.90 24.43
C TYR A 199 -13.14 -2.23 24.78
N ASP A 200 -12.60 -1.57 25.81
CA ASP A 200 -11.24 -1.77 26.31
C ASP A 200 -11.26 -1.88 27.85
N GLY A 201 -10.19 -2.41 28.43
CA GLY A 201 -10.09 -2.55 29.89
C GLY A 201 -11.14 -3.49 30.52
N SER A 202 -11.69 -3.08 31.65
CA SER A 202 -12.62 -3.87 32.48
C SER A 202 -14.02 -3.28 32.58
N TYR A 203 -14.18 -1.98 32.31
CA TYR A 203 -15.43 -1.26 32.57
C TYR A 203 -15.81 -0.29 31.44
N SER A 204 -17.10 0.03 31.33
CA SER A 204 -17.61 1.13 30.50
C SER A 204 -18.74 1.87 31.22
N ALA A 205 -19.19 3.00 30.69
CA ALA A 205 -20.41 3.68 31.17
C ALA A 205 -21.66 3.05 30.54
N HIS A 206 -22.70 2.85 31.34
CA HIS A 206 -23.94 2.18 30.92
C HIS A 206 -25.17 3.02 31.26
N LYS A 207 -25.92 3.43 30.23
CA LYS A 207 -27.16 4.20 30.34
C LYS A 207 -28.37 3.25 30.36
N THR A 208 -29.03 3.14 31.51
CA THR A 208 -29.98 2.02 31.81
C THR A 208 -31.45 2.39 31.83
N THR A 209 -31.82 3.64 32.14
CA THR A 209 -33.22 4.03 32.35
C THR A 209 -33.55 5.42 31.84
N ALA A 210 -34.84 5.66 31.58
CA ALA A 210 -35.49 6.91 31.16
C ALA A 210 -34.97 7.51 29.84
N ASN A 211 -35.87 8.01 29.01
CA ASN A 211 -35.51 8.67 27.75
C ASN A 211 -34.93 10.08 27.98
N ASP A 212 -34.56 10.77 26.91
CA ASP A 212 -34.10 12.17 26.97
C ASP A 212 -35.09 13.06 27.76
N PRO A 213 -34.63 14.06 28.55
CA PRO A 213 -33.27 14.57 28.68
C PRO A 213 -32.41 13.87 29.74
N ASN A 214 -32.80 12.67 30.18
CA ASN A 214 -32.22 12.04 31.36
C ASN A 214 -30.89 11.32 31.06
N GLY A 215 -29.99 11.25 32.06
CA GLY A 215 -28.73 10.49 32.00
C GLY A 215 -27.69 11.05 32.97
N ALA A 216 -26.45 11.22 32.54
CA ALA A 216 -25.40 11.80 33.39
C ALA A 216 -24.48 12.75 32.63
N TYR A 217 -23.87 13.67 33.37
CA TYR A 217 -22.82 14.55 32.85
C TYR A 217 -21.63 14.59 33.80
N LYS A 218 -20.46 14.96 33.27
CA LYS A 218 -19.23 15.14 34.04
C LYS A 218 -18.59 16.48 33.67
N ALA A 219 -18.07 17.17 34.68
CA ALA A 219 -17.32 18.41 34.46
C ALA A 219 -16.02 18.11 33.71
N ILE A 220 -15.73 18.92 32.69
CA ILE A 220 -14.48 18.82 31.90
C ILE A 220 -13.28 19.31 32.75
N GLY A 221 -13.53 20.19 33.73
CA GLY A 221 -12.51 20.82 34.56
C GLY A 221 -11.95 22.13 33.98
N VAL A 222 -12.25 22.42 32.72
CA VAL A 222 -11.96 23.69 32.04
C VAL A 222 -13.17 24.14 31.23
N THR A 223 -13.24 25.44 30.89
CA THR A 223 -14.19 25.95 29.91
C THR A 223 -13.58 25.88 28.53
N LEU A 224 -14.23 25.14 27.63
CA LEU A 224 -13.78 24.95 26.27
C LEU A 224 -14.51 25.86 25.29
N GLY A 225 -13.74 26.36 24.33
CA GLY A 225 -14.28 27.01 23.14
C GLY A 225 -14.63 26.00 22.05
N ARG A 226 -14.52 26.46 20.80
CA ARG A 226 -14.64 25.64 19.59
C ARG A 226 -13.24 25.15 19.15
N ASP A 227 -13.17 24.50 17.99
CA ASP A 227 -12.00 23.79 17.45
C ASP A 227 -11.60 22.59 18.32
N ILE A 228 -12.60 21.78 18.62
CA ILE A 228 -12.50 20.59 19.47
C ILE A 228 -13.17 19.39 18.82
N ALA A 229 -12.67 18.20 19.18
CA ALA A 229 -13.28 16.92 18.85
C ALA A 229 -13.54 16.13 20.15
N LEU A 230 -14.76 15.66 20.32
CA LEU A 230 -15.15 14.65 21.30
C LEU A 230 -15.21 13.30 20.59
N GLU A 231 -14.46 12.32 21.10
CA GLU A 231 -14.30 10.98 20.53
C GLU A 231 -14.66 9.94 21.60
N PHE A 232 -15.39 8.91 21.22
CA PHE A 232 -15.81 7.84 22.13
C PHE A 232 -16.26 6.59 21.37
N TRP A 233 -16.25 5.46 22.05
CA TRP A 233 -16.88 4.24 21.57
C TRP A 233 -18.29 4.14 22.13
N VAL A 234 -19.26 3.73 21.31
CA VAL A 234 -20.66 3.53 21.72
C VAL A 234 -21.15 2.15 21.27
N ASN A 235 -22.05 1.56 22.05
CA ASN A 235 -22.63 0.26 21.73
C ASN A 235 -24.06 0.15 22.28
N ARG A 236 -25.00 -0.38 21.49
CA ARG A 236 -26.38 -0.64 21.88
C ARG A 236 -26.78 -2.08 21.58
N ASN A 237 -27.57 -2.69 22.47
CA ASN A 237 -28.15 -4.02 22.24
C ASN A 237 -29.25 -4.01 21.20
N SER A 238 -29.33 -5.05 20.36
CA SER A 238 -30.48 -5.26 19.46
C SER A 238 -31.82 -5.38 20.19
N ALA A 239 -31.81 -5.93 21.40
CA ALA A 239 -32.98 -6.08 22.27
C ALA A 239 -33.16 -4.90 23.27
N TYR A 240 -32.73 -3.68 22.93
CA TYR A 240 -32.91 -2.52 23.81
C TYR A 240 -34.39 -2.25 24.13
N THR A 241 -34.65 -1.67 25.29
CA THR A 241 -36.02 -1.54 25.84
C THR A 241 -36.49 -0.10 26.03
N GLY A 242 -35.69 0.91 25.66
CA GLY A 242 -35.92 2.28 26.14
C GLY A 242 -35.57 3.41 25.21
N GLY A 243 -36.40 3.73 24.22
CA GLY A 243 -36.14 4.89 23.35
C GLY A 243 -34.89 4.70 22.47
N HIS A 244 -35.05 5.06 21.21
CA HIS A 244 -34.19 4.60 20.14
C HIS A 244 -33.09 5.62 19.78
N TYR A 245 -32.61 6.38 20.76
CA TYR A 245 -31.58 7.41 20.56
C TYR A 245 -30.35 7.20 21.44
N ASP A 246 -29.16 7.14 20.85
CA ASP A 246 -27.89 7.30 21.55
C ASP A 246 -27.47 8.77 21.47
N ARG A 247 -27.13 9.40 22.60
CA ARG A 247 -26.76 10.83 22.64
C ARG A 247 -25.61 11.09 23.58
N VAL A 248 -24.49 11.53 23.01
CA VAL A 248 -23.28 11.91 23.73
C VAL A 248 -22.81 13.26 23.19
N GLY A 249 -22.42 14.18 24.06
CA GLY A 249 -22.13 15.55 23.62
C GLY A 249 -21.56 16.47 24.67
N LEU A 250 -21.55 17.75 24.35
CA LEU A 250 -20.95 18.81 25.16
C LEU A 250 -22.00 19.86 25.50
N ILE A 251 -22.04 20.27 26.77
CA ILE A 251 -22.93 21.32 27.28
C ILE A 251 -22.20 22.29 28.21
N ASP A 252 -22.75 23.50 28.36
CA ASP A 252 -22.39 24.45 29.40
C ASP A 252 -23.07 24.12 30.75
N ASP A 253 -22.87 24.97 31.76
CA ASP A 253 -23.44 24.76 33.09
C ASP A 253 -24.97 24.85 33.13
N ASN A 254 -25.58 25.51 32.14
CA ASN A 254 -27.01 25.66 31.98
C ASN A 254 -27.62 24.52 31.14
N GLY A 255 -26.80 23.58 30.64
CA GLY A 255 -27.25 22.48 29.79
C GLY A 255 -27.39 22.83 28.32
N ASN A 256 -26.75 23.91 27.87
CA ASN A 256 -26.78 24.35 26.49
C ASN A 256 -25.58 23.80 25.71
N GLY A 257 -25.77 23.32 24.48
CA GLY A 257 -24.65 22.87 23.66
C GLY A 257 -25.05 22.02 22.47
N TYR A 258 -24.20 21.05 22.13
CA TYR A 258 -24.39 20.19 20.95
C TYR A 258 -24.08 18.72 21.25
N GLY A 259 -24.71 17.83 20.50
CA GLY A 259 -24.59 16.39 20.67
C GLY A 259 -24.41 15.65 19.37
N TRP A 260 -23.60 14.59 19.43
CA TRP A 260 -23.70 13.49 18.50
C TRP A 260 -24.92 12.66 18.85
N ARG A 261 -25.66 12.25 17.82
CA ARG A 261 -26.86 11.46 17.96
C ARG A 261 -26.85 10.29 16.98
N PHE A 262 -27.30 9.13 17.42
CA PHE A 262 -27.74 8.07 16.51
C PHE A 262 -29.17 7.65 16.85
N GLU A 263 -30.00 7.51 15.83
CA GLU A 263 -31.40 7.09 15.90
C GLU A 263 -31.53 5.70 15.27
N HIS A 264 -32.06 4.74 16.02
CA HIS A 264 -32.04 3.31 15.67
C HIS A 264 -33.33 2.78 15.02
N ASN A 265 -34.37 3.60 14.81
CA ASN A 265 -35.59 3.13 14.13
C ASN A 265 -35.52 3.36 12.62
N ASN A 266 -34.78 4.39 12.21
CA ASN A 266 -34.63 4.85 10.85
C ASN A 266 -33.15 4.87 10.42
N ASP A 267 -32.24 4.38 11.27
CA ASP A 267 -30.80 4.29 11.02
C ASP A 267 -30.21 5.67 10.65
N MET A 268 -30.37 6.66 11.55
CA MET A 268 -30.01 8.05 11.28
C MET A 268 -28.92 8.56 12.24
N ILE A 269 -27.74 8.89 11.69
CA ILE A 269 -26.77 9.72 12.39
C ILE A 269 -27.23 11.18 12.36
N GLY A 270 -27.03 11.91 13.45
CA GLY A 270 -27.52 13.27 13.60
C GLY A 270 -26.68 14.16 14.50
N ILE A 271 -26.99 15.45 14.43
CA ILE A 271 -26.48 16.49 15.34
C ILE A 271 -27.68 17.09 16.06
N ASP A 272 -27.62 17.09 17.39
CA ASP A 272 -28.58 17.80 18.23
C ASP A 272 -27.99 19.11 18.73
N LYS A 273 -28.83 20.14 18.85
CA LYS A 273 -28.61 21.30 19.71
C LYS A 273 -29.38 21.10 21.01
N ARG A 274 -28.80 21.50 22.13
CA ARG A 274 -29.49 21.51 23.42
C ARG A 274 -29.69 22.92 23.93
N ASP A 275 -30.93 23.25 24.28
CA ASP A 275 -31.33 24.47 24.98
C ASP A 275 -31.83 24.06 26.38
N SER A 276 -31.09 24.41 27.44
CA SER A 276 -31.43 24.04 28.82
C SER A 276 -31.73 22.54 28.97
N TYR A 277 -30.80 21.68 28.56
CA TYR A 277 -30.88 20.22 28.50
C TYR A 277 -31.85 19.64 27.46
N SER A 278 -32.74 20.42 26.85
CA SER A 278 -33.72 19.92 25.88
C SER A 278 -33.12 19.81 24.48
N ALA A 279 -33.15 18.62 23.88
CA ALA A 279 -32.60 18.40 22.53
C ALA A 279 -33.56 18.88 21.42
N THR A 280 -32.98 19.52 20.41
CA THR A 280 -33.57 19.82 19.10
C THR A 280 -32.64 19.28 18.03
N GLU A 281 -33.15 18.42 17.15
CA GLU A 281 -32.39 17.95 15.99
C GLU A 281 -32.09 19.11 15.04
N LEU A 282 -30.83 19.22 14.62
CA LEU A 282 -30.41 20.22 13.63
C LEU A 282 -30.20 19.62 12.24
N ALA A 283 -29.66 18.42 12.17
CA ALA A 283 -29.36 17.73 10.93
C ALA A 283 -29.26 16.22 11.16
N GLU A 284 -29.59 15.47 10.12
CA GLU A 284 -29.47 14.01 10.11
C GLU A 284 -29.14 13.46 8.72
N GLN A 285 -28.59 12.26 8.68
CA GLN A 285 -28.31 11.49 7.47
C GLN A 285 -28.49 9.99 7.77
N SER A 286 -28.92 9.22 6.78
CA SER A 286 -28.96 7.76 6.89
C SER A 286 -27.56 7.17 7.02
N ALA A 287 -27.38 6.25 7.96
CA ALA A 287 -26.17 5.48 8.19
C ALA A 287 -26.55 4.10 8.75
N THR A 288 -26.09 3.02 8.11
CA THR A 288 -26.44 1.64 8.49
C THR A 288 -26.25 1.39 9.97
N ASP A 289 -27.27 0.91 10.69
CA ASP A 289 -27.12 0.59 12.11
C ASP A 289 -26.33 -0.71 12.36
N TYR A 290 -25.51 -0.68 13.40
CA TYR A 290 -24.69 -1.77 13.88
C TYR A 290 -24.95 -1.93 15.38
N MET A 291 -25.96 -2.75 15.67
CA MET A 291 -26.31 -3.15 17.02
C MET A 291 -25.41 -4.30 17.48
N ASP A 292 -25.33 -4.49 18.78
CA ASP A 292 -24.49 -5.48 19.45
C ASP A 292 -22.98 -5.33 19.20
N LYS A 293 -22.55 -4.20 18.64
CA LYS A 293 -21.19 -3.94 18.17
C LYS A 293 -20.72 -2.56 18.62
N TRP A 294 -19.44 -2.48 18.98
CA TRP A 294 -18.81 -1.20 19.31
C TRP A 294 -18.53 -0.42 18.04
N VAL A 295 -18.98 0.82 18.01
CA VAL A 295 -18.75 1.76 16.92
C VAL A 295 -18.04 2.99 17.46
N PHE A 296 -17.14 3.54 16.67
CA PHE A 296 -16.41 4.75 17.05
C PHE A 296 -17.22 5.96 16.58
N ALA A 297 -17.40 6.94 17.46
CA ALA A 297 -18.18 8.13 17.21
C ALA A 297 -17.36 9.39 17.49
N ARG A 298 -17.61 10.44 16.70
CA ARG A 298 -16.89 11.70 16.79
C ARG A 298 -17.83 12.89 16.62
N LEU A 299 -17.76 13.86 17.52
CA LEU A 299 -18.40 15.16 17.40
C LEU A 299 -17.32 16.23 17.27
N ILE A 300 -17.31 16.95 16.16
CA ILE A 300 -16.38 18.05 15.89
C ILE A 300 -17.16 19.37 15.93
N ILE A 301 -16.67 20.35 16.67
CA ILE A 301 -17.26 21.69 16.75
C ILE A 301 -16.20 22.72 16.36
N LYS A 302 -16.34 23.34 15.20
CA LYS A 302 -15.36 24.26 14.61
C LYS A 302 -15.70 25.73 14.88
N SER A 303 -14.68 26.59 14.89
CA SER A 303 -14.80 28.04 15.13
C SER A 303 -15.54 28.80 14.02
N ASP A 304 -15.61 28.26 12.81
CA ASP A 304 -16.41 28.79 11.69
C ASP A 304 -17.92 28.53 11.84
N GLY A 305 -18.31 27.75 12.85
CA GLY A 305 -19.71 27.36 13.11
C GLY A 305 -20.08 25.99 12.59
N THR A 306 -19.21 25.34 11.83
CA THR A 306 -19.47 23.97 11.37
C THR A 306 -19.41 23.00 12.54
N ILE A 307 -20.43 22.14 12.61
CA ILE A 307 -20.54 21.02 13.54
C ILE A 307 -20.63 19.76 12.69
N ILE A 308 -19.87 18.74 13.05
CA ILE A 308 -19.81 17.47 12.31
C ILE A 308 -20.02 16.33 13.30
N ALA A 309 -20.92 15.41 12.96
CA ALA A 309 -21.07 14.13 13.64
C ALA A 309 -20.63 13.02 12.69
N GLU A 310 -19.70 12.18 13.14
CA GLU A 310 -19.16 11.05 12.38
C GLU A 310 -19.35 9.75 13.14
N ARG A 311 -19.45 8.66 12.39
CA ARG A 311 -19.44 7.30 12.91
C ARG A 311 -18.56 6.42 12.03
N GLU A 312 -17.70 5.64 12.66
CA GLU A 312 -16.84 4.66 12.02
C GLU A 312 -17.13 3.26 12.56
N VAL A 313 -17.04 2.26 11.67
CA VAL A 313 -17.22 0.84 11.99
C VAL A 313 -16.03 0.09 11.37
N ASP A 314 -15.32 -0.68 12.19
CA ASP A 314 -14.09 -1.39 11.79
C ASP A 314 -13.05 -0.47 11.11
N GLY A 315 -12.91 0.76 11.60
CA GLY A 315 -11.98 1.76 11.06
C GLY A 315 -12.41 2.42 9.74
N SER A 316 -13.61 2.12 9.24
CA SER A 316 -14.16 2.72 8.03
C SER A 316 -15.31 3.67 8.35
N LEU A 317 -15.38 4.81 7.65
CA LEU A 317 -16.48 5.77 7.80
C LEU A 317 -17.81 5.12 7.41
N ASN A 318 -18.77 5.12 8.34
CA ASN A 318 -20.11 4.57 8.18
C ASN A 318 -21.17 5.66 7.97
N GLY A 319 -20.98 6.85 8.55
CA GLY A 319 -21.90 7.97 8.39
C GLY A 319 -21.27 9.29 8.83
N GLN A 320 -21.65 10.38 8.16
CA GLN A 320 -21.21 11.73 8.50
C GLN A 320 -22.28 12.76 8.14
N VAL A 321 -22.68 13.58 9.11
CA VAL A 321 -23.54 14.75 8.88
C VAL A 321 -22.84 16.01 9.37
N SER A 322 -23.06 17.12 8.66
CA SER A 322 -22.56 18.43 9.08
C SER A 322 -23.63 19.51 8.97
N ILE A 323 -23.54 20.51 9.85
CA ILE A 323 -24.43 21.68 9.87
C ILE A 323 -23.65 22.91 10.33
N ALA A 324 -24.11 24.11 9.94
CA ALA A 324 -23.59 25.36 10.47
C ALA A 324 -24.51 25.89 11.58
N ASP A 325 -24.02 25.94 12.81
CA ASP A 325 -24.72 26.56 13.93
C ASP A 325 -23.70 27.18 14.90
N ASN A 326 -23.91 28.47 15.21
CA ASN A 326 -23.03 29.28 16.05
C ASN A 326 -23.66 29.69 17.40
N THR A 327 -24.79 29.08 17.76
CA THR A 327 -25.58 29.45 18.95
C THR A 327 -24.75 29.34 20.24
N TYR A 328 -23.98 28.27 20.40
CA TYR A 328 -23.15 28.03 21.59
C TYR A 328 -21.67 27.92 21.23
N SER A 329 -20.81 28.50 22.06
CA SER A 329 -19.37 28.56 21.81
C SER A 329 -18.54 28.25 23.07
N SER A 330 -19.20 27.84 24.15
CA SER A 330 -18.60 27.58 25.45
C SER A 330 -19.17 26.30 26.03
N PHE A 331 -18.30 25.38 26.45
CA PHE A 331 -18.69 24.07 27.00
C PHE A 331 -17.92 23.79 28.29
N THR A 332 -18.59 23.29 29.32
CA THR A 332 -17.99 22.99 30.63
C THR A 332 -18.19 21.54 31.06
N ARG A 333 -19.04 20.79 30.36
CA ARG A 333 -19.45 19.43 30.69
C ARG A 333 -19.54 18.56 29.44
N VAL A 334 -19.22 17.29 29.63
CA VAL A 334 -19.55 16.21 28.70
C VAL A 334 -20.75 15.42 29.25
N TYR A 335 -21.61 14.88 28.39
CA TYR A 335 -22.81 14.16 28.82
C TYR A 335 -23.03 12.84 28.07
N ILE A 336 -23.78 11.94 28.71
CA ILE A 336 -24.36 10.70 28.18
C ILE A 336 -25.87 10.74 28.49
N PHE A 337 -26.71 11.04 27.49
CA PHE A 337 -28.17 11.26 27.61
C PHE A 337 -28.95 10.38 26.61
N GLY A 338 -30.08 10.83 26.06
CA GLY A 338 -30.84 10.06 25.07
C GLY A 338 -31.68 8.93 25.69
N GLY A 339 -31.88 7.87 24.91
CA GLY A 339 -32.58 6.66 25.31
C GLY A 339 -31.74 5.76 26.23
N TYR A 340 -32.06 4.48 26.20
CA TYR A 340 -31.47 3.36 26.92
C TYR A 340 -31.85 2.07 26.13
N ASP A 341 -31.07 1.02 26.10
CA ASP A 341 -30.03 0.56 27.01
C ASP A 341 -28.71 0.51 26.22
N TYR A 342 -27.78 1.42 26.48
CA TYR A 342 -26.55 1.58 25.69
C TYR A 342 -25.31 1.92 26.52
N TRP A 343 -24.13 1.64 25.96
CA TRP A 343 -22.83 1.79 26.61
C TRP A 343 -21.94 2.79 25.89
N VAL A 344 -21.07 3.45 26.65
CA VAL A 344 -20.05 4.36 26.15
C VAL A 344 -18.71 4.03 26.81
N ASP A 345 -17.64 4.00 26.02
CA ASP A 345 -16.31 3.66 26.49
C ASP A 345 -15.22 4.54 25.83
N GLN A 346 -14.04 4.62 26.46
CA GLN A 346 -12.84 5.31 25.95
C GLN A 346 -13.16 6.72 25.44
N MET A 347 -13.78 7.53 26.30
CA MET A 347 -14.19 8.89 25.97
C MET A 347 -13.04 9.86 26.12
N ARG A 348 -12.79 10.67 25.10
CA ARG A 348 -11.70 11.64 25.11
C ARG A 348 -12.04 12.91 24.35
N MET A 349 -11.34 13.99 24.70
CA MET A 349 -11.48 15.28 24.05
C MET A 349 -10.14 15.90 23.72
N ARG A 350 -10.02 16.38 22.48
CA ARG A 350 -8.79 16.99 21.97
C ARG A 350 -9.07 18.25 21.16
N LYS A 351 -8.03 19.03 20.93
CA LYS A 351 -8.07 20.12 19.95
C LYS A 351 -8.22 19.54 18.55
N TYR A 352 -8.84 20.30 17.65
CA TYR A 352 -9.09 19.91 16.28
C TYR A 352 -8.74 21.04 15.32
N VAL A 353 -7.98 20.71 14.28
CA VAL A 353 -7.77 21.55 13.09
C VAL A 353 -7.91 20.71 11.83
N SER A 354 -8.18 21.33 10.69
CA SER A 354 -8.30 20.65 9.41
C SER A 354 -7.52 21.38 8.32
N PRO A 355 -6.66 20.69 7.55
CA PRO A 355 -6.19 19.31 7.76
C PRO A 355 -5.41 19.13 9.09
N GLU A 356 -5.47 17.94 9.69
CA GLU A 356 -4.73 17.65 10.92
C GLU A 356 -3.20 17.61 10.70
N PRO A 357 -2.38 17.86 11.75
CA PRO A 357 -0.95 17.65 11.68
C PRO A 357 -0.59 16.22 11.31
N THR A 358 0.49 16.04 10.54
CA THR A 358 1.03 14.72 10.20
C THR A 358 2.29 14.45 11.00
N ALA A 359 2.45 13.21 11.48
CA ALA A 359 3.65 12.74 12.17
C ALA A 359 4.31 11.63 11.35
N THR A 360 5.55 11.84 10.92
CA THR A 360 6.30 10.94 10.05
C THR A 360 7.54 10.43 10.77
N PRO A 361 7.59 9.13 11.12
CA PRO A 361 8.81 8.52 11.64
C PRO A 361 9.92 8.58 10.59
N GLU A 362 11.16 8.84 11.01
CA GLU A 362 12.28 8.95 10.09
C GLU A 362 12.52 7.61 9.37
N PRO A 363 12.46 7.58 8.02
CA PRO A 363 12.67 6.35 7.26
C PRO A 363 14.12 5.91 7.33
N GLY A 364 14.37 4.61 7.29
CA GLY A 364 15.73 4.09 7.25
C GLY A 364 16.48 4.53 5.99
N THR A 365 17.79 4.76 6.11
CA THR A 365 18.62 5.06 4.92
C THR A 365 18.74 3.82 4.05
N GLY A 366 18.17 3.86 2.83
CA GLY A 366 18.22 2.75 1.89
C GLY A 366 19.64 2.39 1.43
N LYS A 367 19.93 1.09 1.38
CA LYS A 367 20.99 0.47 0.58
C LYS A 367 20.72 0.53 -0.92
N CYS A 368 19.49 0.81 -1.36
CA CYS A 368 19.08 1.03 -2.74
C CYS A 368 18.27 2.33 -2.82
N ARG A 369 18.20 2.97 -4.00
CA ARG A 369 17.32 4.11 -4.27
C ARG A 369 15.86 3.64 -4.37
N SER A 370 14.92 4.52 -4.03
CA SER A 370 13.48 4.24 -4.10
C SER A 370 12.98 4.01 -5.53
N ASP A 371 13.68 4.57 -6.51
CA ASP A 371 13.41 4.41 -7.94
C ASP A 371 14.11 3.21 -8.59
N PHE A 372 14.83 2.39 -7.82
CA PHE A 372 15.62 1.24 -8.30
C PHE A 372 16.63 1.57 -9.41
N GLY A 373 16.97 2.85 -9.61
CA GLY A 373 17.91 3.29 -10.66
C GLY A 373 19.33 2.75 -10.45
N ASP A 374 19.65 2.40 -9.20
CA ASP A 374 20.85 1.69 -8.81
C ASP A 374 20.61 0.20 -8.60
N VAL A 375 19.95 -0.46 -9.57
CA VAL A 375 19.93 -1.93 -9.72
C VAL A 375 20.61 -2.33 -11.03
N ARG A 376 21.44 -3.38 -11.00
CA ARG A 376 22.04 -4.01 -12.19
C ARG A 376 22.05 -5.52 -12.09
N PHE A 377 22.04 -6.17 -13.24
CA PHE A 377 22.23 -7.61 -13.36
C PHE A 377 23.53 -7.90 -14.10
N THR A 378 24.23 -8.97 -13.69
CA THR A 378 25.41 -9.45 -14.41
C THR A 378 25.37 -10.96 -14.58
N SER A 379 26.08 -11.44 -15.60
CA SER A 379 26.38 -12.87 -15.80
C SER A 379 27.22 -13.46 -14.65
N SER A 380 27.55 -14.74 -14.75
CA SER A 380 28.21 -15.50 -13.68
C SER A 380 29.63 -15.03 -13.34
N ASP A 381 30.25 -14.22 -14.20
CA ASP A 381 31.56 -13.60 -13.96
C ASP A 381 31.51 -12.39 -13.01
N GLY A 382 30.30 -11.89 -12.69
CA GLY A 382 30.08 -10.76 -11.80
C GLY A 382 30.35 -9.38 -12.41
N VAL A 383 30.65 -9.26 -13.71
CA VAL A 383 31.03 -8.00 -14.36
C VAL A 383 30.42 -7.78 -15.75
N THR A 384 30.07 -8.85 -16.47
CA THR A 384 29.35 -8.75 -17.75
C THR A 384 27.91 -8.37 -17.47
N LEU A 385 27.52 -7.14 -17.85
CA LEU A 385 26.16 -6.64 -17.66
C LEU A 385 25.17 -7.44 -18.50
N LEU A 386 23.99 -7.69 -17.93
CA LEU A 386 22.84 -8.26 -18.63
C LEU A 386 21.83 -7.14 -18.89
N ASP A 387 21.21 -7.17 -20.07
CA ASP A 387 20.12 -6.26 -20.41
C ASP A 387 18.87 -6.59 -19.58
N TYR A 388 18.09 -5.56 -19.30
CA TYR A 388 16.85 -5.71 -18.55
C TYR A 388 15.85 -4.62 -18.87
N TRP A 389 14.59 -4.93 -18.61
CA TRP A 389 13.48 -3.97 -18.69
C TRP A 389 12.66 -3.98 -17.39
N ILE A 390 12.16 -2.81 -16.98
CA ILE A 390 11.34 -2.64 -15.78
C ILE A 390 9.88 -2.63 -16.24
N GLU A 391 9.15 -3.69 -15.90
CA GLU A 391 7.73 -3.86 -16.21
C GLU A 391 6.83 -2.99 -15.33
N GLU A 392 7.20 -2.92 -14.05
CA GLU A 392 6.43 -2.24 -13.02
C GLU A 392 7.39 -1.64 -11.99
N LEU A 393 7.05 -0.45 -11.49
CA LEU A 393 7.78 0.22 -10.42
C LEU A 393 6.79 0.88 -9.47
N VAL A 394 6.86 0.48 -8.21
CA VAL A 394 6.21 1.15 -7.08
C VAL A 394 7.31 1.77 -6.23
N GLU A 395 7.42 3.10 -6.26
CA GLU A 395 8.55 3.81 -5.67
C GLU A 395 8.69 3.50 -4.16
N GLY A 396 9.88 3.06 -3.76
CA GLY A 396 10.18 2.71 -2.37
C GLY A 396 9.57 1.39 -1.87
N ASP A 397 8.93 0.62 -2.74
CA ASP A 397 8.29 -0.66 -2.40
C ASP A 397 8.88 -1.82 -3.21
N TYR A 398 8.55 -1.95 -4.50
CA TYR A 398 9.10 -2.99 -5.37
C TYR A 398 9.20 -2.54 -6.84
N ALA A 399 10.00 -3.27 -7.62
CA ALA A 399 10.00 -3.19 -9.08
C ALA A 399 10.09 -4.59 -9.69
N VAL A 400 9.42 -4.80 -10.82
CA VAL A 400 9.45 -6.05 -11.58
C VAL A 400 10.38 -5.89 -12.78
N PHE A 401 11.39 -6.74 -12.85
CA PHE A 401 12.41 -6.73 -13.90
C PHE A 401 12.25 -7.96 -14.78
N TRP A 402 12.35 -7.77 -16.09
CA TRP A 402 12.69 -8.83 -17.03
C TRP A 402 14.18 -8.74 -17.33
N VAL A 403 14.93 -9.81 -17.07
CA VAL A 403 16.39 -9.85 -17.25
C VAL A 403 16.72 -10.82 -18.37
N GLU A 404 17.38 -10.34 -19.41
CA GLU A 404 17.83 -11.16 -20.53
C GLU A 404 19.11 -11.92 -20.12
N VAL A 405 19.05 -13.25 -20.13
CA VAL A 405 20.16 -14.11 -19.74
C VAL A 405 20.74 -14.79 -20.99
N ASP A 406 21.98 -14.44 -21.36
CA ASP A 406 22.62 -14.85 -22.62
C ASP A 406 22.54 -16.37 -22.89
N SER A 407 22.69 -17.19 -21.84
CA SER A 407 22.62 -18.64 -21.95
C SER A 407 22.28 -19.29 -20.63
N ILE A 408 21.26 -20.16 -20.67
CA ILE A 408 20.84 -21.04 -19.59
C ILE A 408 20.99 -22.48 -20.11
N PRO A 409 21.75 -23.35 -19.42
CA PRO A 409 21.96 -24.72 -19.86
C PRO A 409 20.67 -25.55 -19.73
N ALA A 410 20.65 -26.75 -20.31
CA ALA A 410 19.57 -27.70 -20.09
C ALA A 410 19.60 -28.25 -18.66
N SER A 411 18.43 -28.58 -18.11
CA SER A 411 18.31 -29.28 -16.83
C SER A 411 19.12 -30.59 -16.85
N PRO A 412 19.83 -30.97 -15.77
CA PRO A 412 19.81 -30.39 -14.42
C PRO A 412 20.85 -29.30 -14.15
N ASP A 413 21.57 -28.84 -15.18
CA ASP A 413 22.58 -27.79 -15.00
C ASP A 413 21.91 -26.43 -14.74
N THR A 414 22.69 -25.50 -14.19
CA THR A 414 22.19 -24.20 -13.74
C THR A 414 23.05 -23.05 -14.26
N LYS A 415 22.44 -21.87 -14.37
CA LYS A 415 23.11 -20.60 -14.65
C LYS A 415 23.11 -19.74 -13.40
N THR A 416 24.25 -19.13 -13.08
CA THR A 416 24.34 -18.11 -12.02
C THR A 416 24.31 -16.72 -12.65
N ILE A 417 23.55 -15.81 -12.03
CA ILE A 417 23.61 -14.37 -12.28
C ILE A 417 23.78 -13.63 -10.94
N TYR A 418 24.09 -12.34 -10.99
CA TYR A 418 24.13 -11.47 -9.81
C TYR A 418 23.23 -10.27 -10.00
N ILE A 419 22.53 -9.89 -8.93
CA ILE A 419 21.88 -8.59 -8.79
C ILE A 419 22.77 -7.68 -7.93
N TYR A 420 23.02 -6.45 -8.37
CA TYR A 420 23.83 -5.44 -7.69
C TYR A 420 22.97 -4.23 -7.29
N TYR A 421 23.31 -3.61 -6.15
CA TYR A 421 22.69 -2.38 -5.65
C TYR A 421 23.61 -1.55 -4.74
N GLY A 422 23.16 -0.35 -4.38
CA GLY A 422 23.87 0.56 -3.47
C GLY A 422 24.90 1.46 -4.14
N LYS A 423 24.60 1.87 -5.37
CA LYS A 423 25.35 2.88 -6.11
C LYS A 423 24.45 4.11 -6.31
N SER A 424 24.31 4.93 -5.28
CA SER A 424 23.33 6.03 -5.21
C SER A 424 23.39 7.05 -6.36
N ASP A 425 24.51 7.17 -7.05
CA ASP A 425 24.71 8.06 -8.21
C ASP A 425 24.40 7.38 -9.57
N ALA A 426 24.01 6.10 -9.59
CA ALA A 426 23.58 5.42 -10.81
C ALA A 426 22.14 5.82 -11.19
N THR A 427 21.87 5.82 -12.50
CA THR A 427 20.53 5.93 -13.10
C THR A 427 20.14 4.59 -13.71
N SER A 428 18.84 4.31 -13.90
CA SER A 428 18.41 3.10 -14.60
C SER A 428 18.99 3.00 -16.01
N ILE A 429 19.30 1.79 -16.47
CA ILE A 429 19.64 1.49 -17.87
C ILE A 429 18.58 0.58 -18.52
N SER A 430 17.41 0.49 -17.89
CA SER A 430 16.30 -0.31 -18.38
C SER A 430 15.98 0.01 -19.84
N ASN A 431 15.88 -1.04 -20.67
CA ASN A 431 15.64 -0.89 -22.10
C ASN A 431 14.93 -2.13 -22.66
N GLY A 432 13.68 -1.96 -23.11
CA GLY A 432 12.89 -3.05 -23.68
C GLY A 432 13.42 -3.58 -25.01
N GLU A 433 13.91 -2.69 -25.90
CA GLU A 433 14.48 -3.05 -27.21
C GLU A 433 15.69 -3.99 -27.11
N ASN A 434 16.54 -3.79 -26.11
CA ASN A 434 17.68 -4.67 -25.87
C ASN A 434 17.28 -5.98 -25.17
N THR A 435 16.16 -5.98 -24.44
CA THR A 435 15.80 -7.09 -23.54
C THR A 435 14.97 -8.16 -24.26
N PHE A 436 14.19 -7.79 -25.28
CA PHE A 436 13.18 -8.66 -25.89
C PHE A 436 13.38 -8.84 -27.40
N GLU A 437 12.84 -9.92 -27.96
CA GLU A 437 12.88 -10.18 -29.42
C GLU A 437 12.09 -9.13 -30.20
N PHE A 438 11.03 -8.60 -29.59
CA PHE A 438 10.27 -7.47 -30.07
C PHE A 438 9.73 -6.69 -28.87
N PHE A 439 9.72 -5.36 -28.96
CA PHE A 439 9.24 -4.48 -27.90
C PHE A 439 8.62 -3.21 -28.50
N ASP A 440 7.57 -2.70 -27.87
CA ASP A 440 7.13 -1.32 -28.07
C ASP A 440 6.39 -0.80 -26.82
N ASP A 441 6.79 0.39 -26.36
CA ASP A 441 6.14 1.20 -25.32
C ASP A 441 5.53 2.50 -25.88
N PHE A 442 5.34 2.54 -27.20
CA PHE A 442 4.71 3.63 -27.94
C PHE A 442 5.21 5.05 -27.55
N PRO A 443 6.53 5.32 -27.55
CA PRO A 443 7.10 6.52 -26.94
C PRO A 443 6.85 7.81 -27.76
N GLY A 444 6.32 7.67 -28.98
CA GLY A 444 6.10 8.77 -29.93
C GLY A 444 4.72 9.43 -29.84
N THR A 445 4.30 10.06 -30.95
CA THR A 445 2.97 10.67 -31.12
C THR A 445 2.11 9.96 -32.16
N SER A 446 2.63 8.88 -32.75
CA SER A 446 1.95 8.02 -33.72
C SER A 446 2.55 6.62 -33.66
N ILE A 447 1.85 5.63 -34.22
CA ILE A 447 2.38 4.28 -34.39
C ILE A 447 3.67 4.31 -35.21
N ASP A 448 4.70 3.59 -34.76
CA ASP A 448 5.95 3.43 -35.47
C ASP A 448 5.76 2.46 -36.65
N THR A 449 5.63 3.00 -37.86
CA THR A 449 5.44 2.21 -39.08
C THR A 449 6.69 1.45 -39.52
N SER A 450 7.82 1.56 -38.80
CA SER A 450 8.98 0.68 -38.98
C SER A 450 8.86 -0.62 -38.18
N LYS A 451 7.95 -0.68 -37.21
CA LYS A 451 7.61 -1.87 -36.43
C LYS A 451 6.25 -2.44 -36.80
N TRP A 452 5.30 -1.58 -37.14
CA TRP A 452 3.89 -1.91 -37.31
C TRP A 452 3.37 -1.68 -38.72
N GLN A 453 2.39 -2.48 -39.12
CA GLN A 453 1.73 -2.41 -40.42
C GLN A 453 0.20 -2.59 -40.31
N TYR A 454 -0.49 -2.45 -41.46
CA TYR A 454 -1.94 -2.50 -41.65
C TYR A 454 -2.68 -1.27 -41.10
N ASP A 455 -3.52 -1.40 -40.07
CA ASP A 455 -4.43 -0.34 -39.61
C ASP A 455 -3.75 0.74 -38.73
N THR A 456 -2.49 1.06 -38.99
CA THR A 456 -1.70 2.00 -38.18
C THR A 456 -2.34 3.40 -38.07
N GLY A 457 -3.09 3.82 -39.10
CA GLY A 457 -3.82 5.09 -39.11
C GLY A 457 -5.07 5.13 -38.21
N SER A 458 -5.55 3.99 -37.72
CA SER A 458 -6.70 3.91 -36.80
C SER A 458 -6.29 3.97 -35.32
N PHE A 459 -4.98 4.04 -35.04
CA PHE A 459 -4.45 4.13 -33.69
C PHE A 459 -3.81 5.50 -33.46
N THR A 460 -4.17 6.12 -32.34
CA THR A 460 -3.51 7.34 -31.85
C THR A 460 -2.54 6.99 -30.74
N VAL A 461 -1.41 7.70 -30.65
CA VAL A 461 -0.43 7.51 -29.56
C VAL A 461 -0.29 8.80 -28.77
N SER A 462 -0.37 8.68 -27.44
CA SER A 462 -0.10 9.78 -26.52
C SER A 462 0.42 9.24 -25.18
N ASN A 463 1.49 9.84 -24.65
CA ASN A 463 2.07 9.49 -23.35
C ASN A 463 2.41 7.99 -23.20
N GLY A 464 3.01 7.37 -24.22
CA GLY A 464 3.34 5.94 -24.18
C GLY A 464 2.16 4.99 -24.40
N VAL A 465 0.96 5.51 -24.75
CA VAL A 465 -0.24 4.68 -24.89
C VAL A 465 -0.79 4.75 -26.31
N ALA A 466 -0.92 3.59 -26.96
CA ALA A 466 -1.64 3.42 -28.21
C ALA A 466 -3.13 3.19 -27.95
N ARG A 467 -4.01 3.92 -28.63
CA ARG A 467 -5.46 3.88 -28.45
C ARG A 467 -6.19 3.66 -29.77
N CYS A 468 -7.19 2.79 -29.78
CA CYS A 468 -8.11 2.59 -30.92
C CYS A 468 -9.57 2.69 -30.46
N THR A 469 -10.40 3.39 -31.24
CA THR A 469 -11.85 3.57 -31.04
C THR A 469 -12.68 3.06 -32.22
N GLU A 470 -12.03 2.45 -33.20
CA GLU A 470 -12.67 1.87 -34.39
C GLU A 470 -12.91 0.37 -34.22
N ASN A 471 -13.81 -0.18 -35.02
CA ASN A 471 -14.13 -1.62 -34.99
C ASN A 471 -13.13 -2.44 -35.80
N ALA A 472 -12.79 -3.62 -35.27
CA ALA A 472 -12.06 -4.66 -36.00
C ALA A 472 -10.74 -4.17 -36.63
N LYS A 473 -10.00 -3.33 -35.89
CA LYS A 473 -8.69 -2.80 -36.31
C LYS A 473 -7.56 -3.52 -35.61
N GLN A 474 -6.54 -3.91 -36.37
CA GLN A 474 -5.31 -4.50 -35.83
C GLN A 474 -4.07 -3.84 -36.41
N ILE A 475 -3.13 -3.52 -35.53
CA ILE A 475 -1.74 -3.33 -35.92
C ILE A 475 -1.00 -4.64 -35.64
N ARG A 476 -0.18 -5.04 -36.59
CA ARG A 476 0.65 -6.25 -36.49
C ARG A 476 2.11 -5.91 -36.76
N SER A 477 3.00 -6.68 -36.16
CA SER A 477 4.44 -6.60 -36.38
C SER A 477 4.74 -6.73 -37.88
N ILE A 478 5.76 -6.01 -38.36
CA ILE A 478 6.35 -6.24 -39.69
C ILE A 478 7.05 -7.61 -39.72
N GLU A 479 7.67 -7.99 -38.61
CA GLU A 479 8.20 -9.34 -38.43
C GLU A 479 7.08 -10.37 -38.37
N ASN A 480 7.28 -11.49 -39.06
CA ASN A 480 6.28 -12.55 -39.21
C ASN A 480 6.85 -13.94 -38.93
N ILE A 481 7.91 -14.01 -38.11
CA ILE A 481 8.67 -15.23 -37.81
C ILE A 481 8.36 -15.79 -36.42
N PHE A 482 7.42 -15.19 -35.68
CA PHE A 482 7.15 -15.53 -34.30
C PHE A 482 6.45 -16.88 -34.20
N GLY A 483 7.20 -17.91 -33.79
CA GLY A 483 6.73 -19.27 -33.55
C GLY A 483 6.64 -19.55 -32.05
N ASP A 484 7.70 -20.11 -31.48
CA ASP A 484 7.77 -20.53 -30.08
C ASP A 484 8.14 -19.37 -29.14
N VAL A 485 7.16 -18.49 -28.92
CA VAL A 485 7.30 -17.25 -28.15
C VAL A 485 6.08 -17.00 -27.27
N GLU A 486 6.23 -16.11 -26.29
CA GLU A 486 5.15 -15.46 -25.55
C GLU A 486 5.05 -14.00 -25.98
N VAL A 487 3.84 -13.57 -26.34
CA VAL A 487 3.46 -12.17 -26.56
C VAL A 487 2.75 -11.70 -25.30
N ARG A 488 3.32 -10.71 -24.61
CA ARG A 488 2.73 -10.12 -23.41
C ARG A 488 2.41 -8.65 -23.64
N VAL A 489 1.24 -8.22 -23.15
CA VAL A 489 0.69 -6.90 -23.41
C VAL A 489 0.07 -6.33 -22.15
N LYS A 490 0.31 -5.04 -21.90
CA LYS A 490 -0.45 -4.26 -20.92
C LYS A 490 -1.50 -3.41 -21.62
N TRP A 491 -2.75 -3.59 -21.23
CA TRP A 491 -3.90 -3.04 -21.92
C TRP A 491 -5.00 -2.60 -20.94
N ARG A 492 -5.89 -1.71 -21.39
CA ARG A 492 -7.14 -1.35 -20.70
C ARG A 492 -8.22 -0.97 -21.69
N PHE A 493 -9.46 -0.83 -21.24
CA PHE A 493 -10.56 -0.45 -22.11
C PHE A 493 -11.65 0.38 -21.41
N SER A 494 -12.64 0.87 -22.16
CA SER A 494 -13.87 1.46 -21.63
C SER A 494 -14.95 0.40 -21.34
N SER A 495 -16.10 0.84 -20.80
CA SER A 495 -17.30 0.02 -20.52
C SER A 495 -17.80 -0.83 -21.69
N GLY A 496 -17.62 -0.34 -22.92
CA GLY A 496 -17.99 -1.03 -24.15
C GLY A 496 -16.81 -1.46 -25.01
N GLY A 497 -15.60 -1.44 -24.44
CA GLY A 497 -14.38 -1.79 -25.14
C GLY A 497 -14.18 -3.30 -25.28
N ARG A 498 -13.64 -3.71 -26.43
CA ARG A 498 -13.39 -5.11 -26.78
C ARG A 498 -12.11 -5.22 -27.60
N GLY A 499 -11.18 -6.09 -27.22
CA GLY A 499 -9.87 -6.19 -27.86
C GLY A 499 -9.34 -7.61 -27.93
N ASN A 500 -8.15 -7.73 -28.53
CA ASN A 500 -7.45 -9.00 -28.71
C ASN A 500 -5.92 -8.83 -28.75
N ILE A 501 -5.22 -9.90 -28.35
CA ILE A 501 -3.78 -10.09 -28.57
C ILE A 501 -3.60 -11.12 -29.69
N CYS A 502 -2.94 -10.71 -30.77
CA CYS A 502 -2.76 -11.51 -31.98
C CYS A 502 -1.53 -12.42 -31.88
N PHE A 503 -1.63 -13.63 -32.41
CA PHE A 503 -0.54 -14.60 -32.40
C PHE A 503 -0.49 -15.45 -33.68
N ARG A 504 0.69 -15.57 -34.28
CA ARG A 504 0.94 -16.37 -35.51
C ARG A 504 -0.03 -16.03 -36.64
N LYS A 505 -0.36 -14.75 -36.80
CA LYS A 505 -1.27 -14.28 -37.86
C LYS A 505 -0.55 -14.14 -39.20
N SER A 506 -1.28 -14.26 -40.29
CA SER A 506 -0.77 -14.03 -41.65
C SER A 506 -1.77 -13.19 -42.45
N TYR A 507 -1.29 -12.29 -43.30
CA TYR A 507 -2.16 -11.50 -44.16
C TYR A 507 -3.05 -12.36 -45.06
N ASP A 508 -4.33 -12.05 -45.10
CA ASP A 508 -5.27 -12.61 -46.07
C ASP A 508 -5.98 -11.50 -46.86
N ALA A 509 -5.88 -11.58 -48.19
CA ALA A 509 -6.46 -10.62 -49.12
C ALA A 509 -7.97 -10.78 -49.28
N VAL A 510 -8.53 -11.93 -48.87
CA VAL A 510 -9.97 -12.19 -48.91
C VAL A 510 -10.67 -11.54 -47.72
N SER A 511 -10.01 -11.48 -46.56
CA SER A 511 -10.59 -10.92 -45.34
C SER A 511 -10.93 -9.43 -45.49
N GLY A 512 -12.16 -9.07 -45.14
CA GLY A 512 -12.65 -7.69 -45.13
C GLY A 512 -12.08 -6.83 -44.00
N ASP A 513 -11.54 -7.47 -42.96
CA ASP A 513 -10.83 -6.83 -41.83
C ASP A 513 -9.60 -7.68 -41.43
N ARG A 514 -8.70 -7.13 -40.62
CA ARG A 514 -7.47 -7.83 -40.21
C ARG A 514 -7.72 -8.84 -39.09
N VAL A 515 -8.78 -8.70 -38.30
CA VAL A 515 -9.13 -9.64 -37.23
C VAL A 515 -9.43 -11.02 -37.80
N ARG A 516 -10.09 -11.09 -38.97
CA ARG A 516 -10.44 -12.34 -39.67
C ARG A 516 -9.29 -13.06 -40.35
N ASP A 517 -8.10 -12.45 -40.41
CA ASP A 517 -6.92 -13.07 -41.01
C ASP A 517 -6.55 -14.38 -40.30
N PRO A 518 -6.01 -15.38 -41.03
CA PRO A 518 -5.67 -16.67 -40.47
C PRO A 518 -4.59 -16.56 -39.39
N GLY A 519 -4.78 -17.26 -38.27
CA GLY A 519 -3.91 -17.24 -37.10
C GLY A 519 -4.66 -17.52 -35.80
N TYR A 520 -4.06 -17.17 -34.68
CA TYR A 520 -4.68 -17.25 -33.37
C TYR A 520 -4.79 -15.87 -32.73
N ASP A 521 -5.67 -15.77 -31.74
CA ASP A 521 -5.65 -14.66 -30.78
C ASP A 521 -6.26 -15.11 -29.45
N ILE A 522 -6.05 -14.29 -28.43
CA ILE A 522 -6.89 -14.28 -27.24
C ILE A 522 -7.66 -12.96 -27.20
N ASN A 523 -8.97 -13.03 -26.98
CA ASN A 523 -9.81 -11.85 -26.90
C ASN A 523 -10.25 -11.55 -25.46
N PHE A 524 -10.60 -10.30 -25.22
CA PHE A 524 -11.11 -9.78 -23.95
C PHE A 524 -12.22 -8.77 -24.24
N ARG A 525 -13.40 -8.98 -23.62
CA ARG A 525 -14.61 -8.23 -23.98
C ARG A 525 -15.40 -7.73 -22.78
N ASN A 526 -15.56 -6.42 -22.70
CA ASN A 526 -16.56 -5.77 -21.86
C ASN A 526 -17.83 -5.51 -22.68
N PRO A 527 -19.06 -5.67 -22.16
CA PRO A 527 -19.51 -6.21 -20.85
C PRO A 527 -19.74 -7.72 -20.84
N ASP A 528 -19.43 -8.41 -21.94
CA ASP A 528 -19.72 -9.84 -22.11
C ASP A 528 -18.94 -10.72 -21.11
N ALA A 529 -17.85 -10.17 -20.55
CA ALA A 529 -16.97 -10.79 -19.56
C ALA A 529 -16.36 -12.11 -20.04
N ASP A 530 -16.32 -12.38 -21.34
CA ASP A 530 -15.80 -13.62 -21.90
C ASP A 530 -14.39 -13.44 -22.46
N GLU A 531 -13.57 -14.45 -22.22
CA GLU A 531 -12.23 -14.61 -22.76
C GLU A 531 -12.21 -15.88 -23.60
N ARG A 532 -11.68 -15.80 -24.81
CA ARG A 532 -11.60 -16.95 -25.72
C ARG A 532 -10.23 -17.00 -26.36
N LEU A 533 -9.62 -18.17 -26.32
CA LEU A 533 -8.52 -18.53 -27.20
C LEU A 533 -9.14 -18.95 -28.54
N ARG A 534 -8.88 -18.19 -29.60
CA ARG A 534 -9.54 -18.37 -30.90
C ARG A 534 -8.56 -18.76 -31.98
N LYS A 535 -9.06 -19.54 -32.93
CA LYS A 535 -8.44 -19.81 -34.22
C LYS A 535 -9.25 -19.15 -35.32
N TRP A 536 -8.58 -18.36 -36.12
CA TRP A 536 -9.15 -17.76 -37.32
C TRP A 536 -8.68 -18.57 -38.53
N PRO A 537 -9.60 -19.16 -39.33
CA PRO A 537 -9.21 -19.96 -40.49
C PRO A 537 -8.90 -19.12 -41.75
N GLY A 538 -9.14 -17.80 -41.73
CA GLY A 538 -9.06 -16.94 -42.90
C GLY A 538 -10.28 -17.04 -43.82
N GLY A 539 -10.26 -16.32 -44.94
CA GLY A 539 -11.29 -16.34 -45.96
C GLY A 539 -12.62 -15.71 -45.51
N ASP A 540 -12.56 -14.68 -44.66
CA ASP A 540 -13.72 -14.00 -44.06
C ASP A 540 -14.59 -14.85 -43.12
N ASN A 541 -14.13 -16.05 -42.76
CA ASN A 541 -14.84 -16.95 -41.87
C ASN A 541 -14.81 -16.49 -40.40
N GLU A 542 -15.83 -16.90 -39.64
CA GLU A 542 -15.92 -16.68 -38.19
C GLU A 542 -14.89 -17.54 -37.41
N PRO A 543 -14.49 -17.12 -36.18
CA PRO A 543 -13.46 -17.81 -35.44
C PRO A 543 -13.97 -19.13 -34.86
N ILE A 544 -13.07 -20.11 -34.77
CA ILE A 544 -13.26 -21.32 -33.99
C ILE A 544 -12.75 -21.03 -32.58
N THR A 545 -13.60 -21.18 -31.56
CA THR A 545 -13.17 -21.10 -30.15
C THR A 545 -12.45 -22.40 -29.79
N LEU A 546 -11.19 -22.30 -29.40
CA LEU A 546 -10.38 -23.43 -28.97
C LEU A 546 -10.58 -23.72 -27.48
N ASP A 547 -10.65 -22.67 -26.68
CA ASP A 547 -10.93 -22.71 -25.25
C ASP A 547 -11.53 -21.36 -24.80
N SER A 548 -12.27 -21.35 -23.68
CA SER A 548 -12.95 -20.15 -23.20
C SER A 548 -13.20 -20.15 -21.70
N SER A 549 -13.17 -18.97 -21.10
CA SER A 549 -13.59 -18.72 -19.72
C SER A 549 -14.31 -17.38 -19.64
N SER A 550 -14.67 -16.96 -18.42
CA SER A 550 -15.16 -15.62 -18.15
C SER A 550 -14.31 -14.94 -17.10
N TYR A 551 -14.10 -13.63 -17.27
CA TYR A 551 -13.41 -12.76 -16.33
C TYR A 551 -14.14 -11.43 -16.24
N THR A 552 -14.35 -10.95 -15.01
CA THR A 552 -15.02 -9.66 -14.78
C THR A 552 -13.97 -8.56 -14.76
N TYR A 553 -14.12 -7.59 -15.65
CA TYR A 553 -13.23 -6.44 -15.74
C TYR A 553 -13.86 -5.19 -15.12
N THR A 554 -13.00 -4.35 -14.59
CA THR A 554 -13.28 -2.97 -14.20
C THR A 554 -12.89 -2.03 -15.33
N ASP A 555 -13.78 -1.12 -15.69
CA ASP A 555 -13.49 -0.12 -16.72
C ASP A 555 -12.27 0.73 -16.35
N ASN A 556 -11.40 0.98 -17.32
CA ASN A 556 -10.20 1.82 -17.19
C ASN A 556 -9.11 1.30 -16.24
N GLU A 557 -9.23 0.07 -15.75
CA GLU A 557 -8.18 -0.62 -15.02
C GLU A 557 -7.17 -1.23 -16.01
N TRP A 558 -5.87 -1.16 -15.66
CA TRP A 558 -4.81 -1.77 -16.46
C TRP A 558 -4.70 -3.26 -16.15
N TYR A 559 -4.69 -4.06 -17.20
CA TYR A 559 -4.49 -5.50 -17.16
C TYR A 559 -3.21 -5.86 -17.90
N VAL A 560 -2.57 -6.96 -17.48
CA VAL A 560 -1.47 -7.59 -18.20
C VAL A 560 -1.93 -8.98 -18.63
N GLY A 561 -1.92 -9.22 -19.93
CA GLY A 561 -2.30 -10.49 -20.53
C GLY A 561 -1.24 -11.01 -21.49
N PHE A 562 -1.33 -12.28 -21.86
CA PHE A 562 -0.43 -12.90 -22.81
C PHE A 562 -1.11 -13.96 -23.68
N VAL A 563 -0.45 -14.26 -24.80
CA VAL A 563 -0.67 -15.46 -25.62
C VAL A 563 0.69 -16.03 -26.00
N ARG A 564 0.84 -17.35 -25.93
CA ARG A 564 2.11 -18.03 -26.16
C ARG A 564 1.93 -19.37 -26.85
N GLY A 565 2.98 -19.82 -27.52
CA GLY A 565 2.99 -21.14 -28.14
C GLY A 565 4.34 -21.83 -28.03
N TYR A 566 4.31 -23.17 -27.97
CA TYR A 566 5.48 -24.04 -28.05
C TYR A 566 5.12 -25.29 -28.88
N GLY A 567 5.69 -25.39 -30.07
CA GLY A 567 5.26 -26.35 -31.08
C GLY A 567 3.77 -26.16 -31.42
N SER A 568 2.98 -27.20 -31.19
CA SER A 568 1.52 -27.20 -31.39
C SER A 568 0.72 -26.75 -30.17
N SER A 569 1.36 -26.57 -29.01
CA SER A 569 0.69 -26.09 -27.81
C SER A 569 0.48 -24.58 -27.90
N ILE A 570 -0.72 -24.12 -27.57
CA ILE A 570 -1.08 -22.70 -27.53
C ILE A 570 -1.79 -22.45 -26.21
N SER A 571 -1.40 -21.39 -25.50
CA SER A 571 -2.08 -20.98 -24.28
C SER A 571 -2.15 -19.46 -24.20
N GLY A 572 -3.10 -18.94 -23.44
CA GLY A 572 -3.23 -17.51 -23.23
C GLY A 572 -4.08 -17.20 -22.02
N GLN A 573 -3.88 -16.00 -21.50
CA GLN A 573 -4.58 -15.47 -20.34
C GLN A 573 -4.72 -13.96 -20.54
N ALA A 574 -5.93 -13.39 -20.53
CA ALA A 574 -6.07 -11.98 -20.88
C ALA A 574 -5.77 -11.02 -19.72
N ALA A 575 -5.79 -11.50 -18.47
CA ALA A 575 -5.34 -10.79 -17.27
C ALA A 575 -4.61 -11.76 -16.31
N GLU A 576 -3.66 -11.29 -15.50
CA GLU A 576 -2.85 -12.15 -14.59
C GLU A 576 -3.66 -13.06 -13.66
N ASN A 577 -4.87 -12.62 -13.26
CA ASN A 577 -5.78 -13.38 -12.39
C ASN A 577 -6.88 -14.14 -13.15
N ALA A 578 -6.88 -14.11 -14.48
CA ALA A 578 -7.88 -14.80 -15.29
C ALA A 578 -7.60 -16.31 -15.41
N THR A 579 -8.48 -17.06 -16.05
CA THR A 579 -8.23 -18.50 -16.26
C THR A 579 -7.22 -18.69 -17.39
N LEU A 580 -6.20 -19.52 -17.18
CA LEU A 580 -5.30 -19.92 -18.27
C LEU A 580 -6.07 -20.80 -19.27
N LEU A 581 -6.21 -20.30 -20.49
CA LEU A 581 -6.83 -21.02 -21.60
C LEU A 581 -5.75 -21.79 -22.38
N SER A 582 -6.07 -22.99 -22.86
CA SER A 582 -5.08 -23.81 -23.57
C SER A 582 -5.69 -24.73 -24.63
N ALA A 583 -4.93 -24.95 -25.70
CA ALA A 583 -5.31 -25.85 -26.79
C ALA A 583 -4.08 -26.42 -27.49
N THR A 584 -4.32 -27.44 -28.32
CA THR A 584 -3.33 -27.97 -29.27
C THR A 584 -3.86 -27.80 -30.68
N ASP A 585 -3.11 -27.11 -31.53
CA ASP A 585 -3.45 -26.91 -32.95
C ASP A 585 -2.16 -26.83 -33.79
N THR A 586 -2.23 -27.26 -35.05
CA THR A 586 -1.04 -27.38 -35.92
C THR A 586 -1.10 -26.51 -37.16
N ASP A 587 -2.16 -25.73 -37.35
CA ASP A 587 -2.39 -25.04 -38.63
C ASP A 587 -1.46 -23.84 -38.81
N PHE A 588 -1.11 -23.15 -37.71
CA PHE A 588 -0.21 -21.99 -37.75
C PHE A 588 0.97 -22.19 -36.79
N THR A 589 2.17 -22.37 -37.37
CA THR A 589 3.41 -22.63 -36.61
C THR A 589 4.23 -21.38 -36.33
N SER A 590 4.04 -20.33 -37.13
CA SER A 590 4.67 -19.01 -36.95
C SER A 590 3.87 -17.94 -37.67
N GLY A 591 4.09 -16.68 -37.33
CA GLY A 591 3.49 -15.55 -38.06
C GLY A 591 3.75 -14.21 -37.36
N GLU A 592 2.92 -13.24 -37.70
CA GLU A 592 2.90 -11.91 -37.08
C GLU A 592 2.26 -11.97 -35.69
N VAL A 593 2.66 -11.03 -34.85
CA VAL A 593 2.03 -10.76 -33.55
C VAL A 593 1.44 -9.36 -33.56
N GLY A 594 0.59 -9.04 -32.61
CA GLY A 594 0.03 -7.70 -32.54
C GLY A 594 -1.15 -7.58 -31.61
N LEU A 595 -1.90 -6.51 -31.82
CA LEU A 595 -2.93 -6.06 -30.91
C LEU A 595 -4.01 -5.30 -31.67
N GLY A 596 -5.22 -5.36 -31.15
CA GLY A 596 -6.33 -4.72 -31.80
C GLY A 596 -7.64 -4.70 -31.04
N THR A 597 -8.64 -4.21 -31.76
CA THR A 597 -10.01 -4.07 -31.31
C THR A 597 -10.88 -5.14 -31.97
N ASP A 598 -11.84 -5.66 -31.22
CA ASP A 598 -12.96 -6.44 -31.74
C ASP A 598 -14.10 -5.45 -32.13
N ILE A 599 -15.37 -5.88 -32.10
CA ILE A 599 -16.52 -5.00 -32.34
C ILE A 599 -16.90 -4.27 -31.04
N LEU A 600 -16.57 -2.98 -30.95
CA LEU A 600 -16.89 -2.12 -29.82
C LEU A 600 -18.41 -1.89 -29.69
N VAL A 601 -18.88 -1.64 -28.47
CA VAL A 601 -20.32 -1.36 -28.24
C VAL A 601 -20.73 -0.04 -28.88
N THR A 602 -19.96 1.03 -28.67
CA THR A 602 -20.17 2.35 -29.28
C THR A 602 -18.89 2.82 -30.00
N PRO A 603 -18.72 2.47 -31.29
CA PRO A 603 -17.54 2.88 -32.05
C PRO A 603 -17.39 4.40 -32.10
N GLY A 604 -16.16 4.89 -31.98
CA GLY A 604 -15.83 6.31 -31.86
C GLY A 604 -15.92 6.88 -30.43
N THR A 605 -16.55 6.16 -29.50
CA THR A 605 -16.65 6.53 -28.08
C THR A 605 -15.90 5.53 -27.21
N ASP A 606 -16.21 4.25 -27.36
CA ASP A 606 -15.53 3.16 -26.66
C ASP A 606 -14.13 2.94 -27.22
N TYR A 607 -13.24 2.39 -26.40
CA TYR A 607 -11.84 2.24 -26.76
C TYR A 607 -11.17 1.03 -26.12
N VAL A 608 -10.04 0.65 -26.73
CA VAL A 608 -9.00 -0.16 -26.13
C VAL A 608 -7.69 0.63 -26.18
N GLU A 609 -6.93 0.58 -25.11
CA GLU A 609 -5.64 1.23 -24.93
C GLU A 609 -4.56 0.19 -24.58
N PHE A 610 -3.35 0.43 -25.06
CA PHE A 610 -2.18 -0.43 -24.90
C PHE A 610 -0.98 0.42 -24.46
N ASP A 611 -0.33 0.03 -23.35
CA ASP A 611 0.81 0.73 -22.75
C ASP A 611 2.13 0.18 -23.31
N TRP A 612 2.31 -1.13 -23.23
CA TRP A 612 3.46 -1.80 -23.81
C TRP A 612 3.10 -3.18 -24.32
N ILE A 613 3.89 -3.66 -25.28
CA ILE A 613 3.89 -5.03 -25.78
C ILE A 613 5.33 -5.51 -25.90
N PHE A 614 5.56 -6.77 -25.55
CA PHE A 614 6.83 -7.42 -25.84
C PHE A 614 6.65 -8.87 -26.28
N VAL A 615 7.67 -9.39 -26.97
CA VAL A 615 7.79 -10.79 -27.36
C VAL A 615 9.05 -11.38 -26.74
N ARG A 616 8.90 -12.50 -26.03
CA ARG A 616 10.01 -13.27 -25.46
C ARG A 616 10.00 -14.70 -25.95
N LYS A 617 11.17 -15.35 -26.01
CA LYS A 617 11.27 -16.79 -26.28
C LYS A 617 10.45 -17.57 -25.23
N TYR A 618 9.81 -18.65 -25.67
CA TYR A 618 9.04 -19.52 -24.78
C TYR A 618 9.37 -20.99 -25.02
N VAL A 619 9.57 -21.72 -23.93
CA VAL A 619 9.77 -23.18 -23.90
C VAL A 619 8.95 -23.75 -22.74
N ASP A 620 8.51 -25.00 -22.86
CA ASP A 620 7.71 -25.65 -21.80
C ASP A 620 8.38 -26.96 -21.32
N PRO A 621 8.70 -27.10 -20.02
CA PRO A 621 8.60 -26.07 -18.97
C PRO A 621 9.66 -24.97 -19.13
N GLU A 622 9.39 -23.76 -18.63
CA GLU A 622 10.36 -22.66 -18.60
C GLU A 622 11.55 -22.97 -17.66
N PRO A 623 12.74 -22.36 -17.87
CA PRO A 623 13.75 -22.26 -16.82
C PRO A 623 13.15 -21.74 -15.51
N SER A 624 13.56 -22.32 -14.38
CA SER A 624 12.95 -22.01 -13.08
C SER A 624 13.92 -21.32 -12.12
N HIS A 625 13.35 -20.61 -11.14
CA HIS A 625 14.10 -19.96 -10.08
C HIS A 625 14.70 -21.00 -9.12
N GLY A 626 16.02 -20.94 -8.94
CA GLY A 626 16.75 -21.69 -7.94
C GLY A 626 17.05 -20.86 -6.69
N GLU A 627 18.11 -21.25 -5.97
CA GLU A 627 18.47 -20.60 -4.70
C GLU A 627 19.03 -19.18 -4.86
N TRP A 628 18.53 -18.28 -4.01
CA TRP A 628 19.15 -16.98 -3.75
C TRP A 628 20.29 -17.11 -2.74
N GLY A 629 21.42 -16.47 -3.04
CA GLY A 629 22.56 -16.33 -2.13
C GLY A 629 22.37 -15.19 -1.13
N ARG A 630 23.11 -15.26 -0.01
CA ARG A 630 23.16 -14.16 0.97
C ARG A 630 23.70 -12.87 0.33
N GLU A 631 23.31 -11.73 0.91
CA GLU A 631 23.88 -10.44 0.56
C GLU A 631 25.39 -10.42 0.78
N GLU A 632 26.13 -10.08 -0.27
CA GLU A 632 27.56 -9.85 -0.26
C GLU A 632 27.83 -8.34 -0.24
N ARG A 633 28.92 -7.92 0.41
CA ARG A 633 29.33 -6.52 0.51
C ARG A 633 30.76 -6.32 -0.02
N PHE A 634 30.97 -5.26 -0.78
CA PHE A 634 32.32 -4.87 -1.20
C PHE A 634 33.11 -4.27 -0.04
N TYR A 635 34.32 -4.80 0.21
CA TYR A 635 35.25 -4.25 1.18
C TYR A 635 36.47 -3.65 0.48
N VAL A 636 36.69 -2.34 0.64
CA VAL A 636 37.96 -1.72 0.22
C VAL A 636 39.03 -2.11 1.24
N VAL A 637 39.94 -3.01 0.86
CA VAL A 637 41.14 -3.26 1.67
C VAL A 637 42.02 -2.02 1.59
N ARG A 638 41.97 -1.16 2.61
CA ARG A 638 42.96 -0.08 2.76
C ARG A 638 44.30 -0.73 3.11
N SER A 639 45.24 -0.72 2.17
CA SER A 639 46.62 -1.08 2.48
C SER A 639 47.19 -0.04 3.43
N VAL A 640 47.42 -0.43 4.68
CA VAL A 640 48.23 0.36 5.61
C VAL A 640 49.66 0.26 5.08
N ARG A 641 50.17 1.33 4.46
CA ARG A 641 51.62 1.44 4.24
C ARG A 641 52.28 1.42 5.63
N PRO A 642 53.24 0.52 5.90
CA PRO A 642 54.02 0.61 7.13
C PRO A 642 54.69 1.99 7.16
N ARG A 643 54.48 2.76 8.23
CA ARG A 643 55.30 3.95 8.47
C ARG A 643 56.75 3.48 8.58
N GLY A 644 57.63 4.13 7.82
CA GLY A 644 59.05 3.83 7.79
C GLY A 644 59.63 3.74 9.21
N GLY A 645 60.27 2.61 9.47
CA GLY A 645 61.02 2.32 10.68
C GLY A 645 61.91 1.14 10.36
N ASP A 646 63.14 1.46 9.98
CA ASP A 646 64.23 0.55 9.66
C ASP A 646 64.44 -0.49 10.77
N LEU A 647 64.38 -1.77 10.44
CA LEU A 647 65.03 -2.83 11.21
C LEU A 647 65.35 -3.99 10.27
N ARG A 648 66.55 -3.93 9.70
CA ARG A 648 67.28 -5.09 9.21
C ARG A 648 67.29 -6.16 10.32
N SER A 649 66.71 -7.33 10.06
CA SER A 649 67.47 -8.59 9.96
C SER A 649 66.59 -9.83 10.17
N LYS A 650 66.90 -10.83 9.33
CA LYS A 650 66.85 -12.28 9.58
C LYS A 650 65.52 -13.05 9.40
N ILE A 651 65.54 -13.85 8.32
CA ILE A 651 65.12 -15.27 8.20
C ILE A 651 63.60 -15.48 8.11
N GLY A 652 63.00 -16.16 7.13
CA GLY A 652 63.48 -16.89 5.97
C GLY A 652 62.28 -17.25 5.08
N PHE A 653 62.49 -17.32 3.77
CA PHE A 653 61.49 -17.72 2.79
C PHE A 653 60.99 -19.14 3.02
N SER A 654 59.67 -19.34 2.98
CA SER A 654 59.05 -20.62 2.63
C SER A 654 57.83 -20.34 1.76
N ARG A 655 58.01 -20.59 0.45
CA ARG A 655 56.94 -20.72 -0.54
C ARG A 655 56.11 -21.96 -0.21
N SER A 656 54.79 -21.84 -0.24
CA SER A 656 53.93 -22.91 -0.79
C SER A 656 52.56 -22.33 -1.16
N LEU A 657 52.48 -21.88 -2.40
CA LEU A 657 51.26 -21.89 -3.19
C LEU A 657 50.76 -23.35 -3.27
N ARG A 658 49.55 -23.65 -2.78
CA ARG A 658 48.81 -24.83 -3.23
C ARG A 658 47.49 -24.36 -3.82
N VAL A 659 47.42 -24.51 -5.12
CA VAL A 659 46.19 -24.65 -5.91
C VAL A 659 45.41 -25.82 -5.32
N PHE A 660 44.16 -25.58 -4.94
CA PHE A 660 42.98 -26.36 -5.34
C PHE A 660 41.77 -25.43 -5.31
#